data_AF-K3XVP7-F1
#
_entry.id   AF-K3XVP7-F1
#
_cell.length_a   1.000
_cell.length_b   1.000
_cell.length_c   1.000
_cell.angle_alpha   90.00
_cell.angle_beta   90.00
_cell.angle_gamma   90.00
#
_symmetry.space_group_name_H-M   'P 1'
#
loop_
_entity.id
_entity.type
_entity.pdbx_description
1 polymer ?
#
loop_
_entity_poly.entity_id
_entity_poly.type
_entity_poly.pdbx_seq_one_letter_code
_entity_poly.pdbx_strand_id
1 'polypeptide(L)'
;MPRLTPADATLILDHALGDPSVPAAAAHALLAALPFPSDPTPRLRRAVLLRRLAADPVSASALDTLHLLASLPASPSPSPSPIAAAHIAVAGFLAASAPDFDAAAAALFARPDGRVRRAVDEGGSRALASDDAVATVEQFEAAVGNSFSQVVLRGLWGDRDAAEERVRELLAAEWAGMGPSLLEVAAERIVGDVAVGTWRDADEATRAKFRVLAGEEKTREILVKLEESTSRVNPISTPEVSKVVDALKTSCAELHSVVEDPLPAAKAAADKVLATRINRTVNLNAEGGQPAACGTAGPSVLNERNNGPNKGAPPSLMDWNPTARTFQWEESPDPEGSEPALRRPHLPSPRRIPVSPLPAAENKNKRRRARKWCLLEEETLRKGVELYGSGNWKDILSNNPDVFIGRTPVDLKDKWRNMMRGIVRPPTTEKAADILLEALFSACQNLADEASSLPNEQKEFKLYRQHVDNLHQLAGDYDSVIICLGAKACSLPELANKLPLRTCRGVIAEFQLPSDTVEEYGNQSPSILSDAWMAFQGPRTVSIGSTWQWKSENYSSTVSDEEALTAKDELLPKASGVYPGISKWDFVHARAGIRAMPPLTTNGSLPLLGCLDEMVGKKSNCKFWLVGGLGARGLLYHGLVGKLTAKAAICCDENVIPSEFTCWKGIKPSQ
;
A
#
# COMPACT_ATOMS: atom_id res chain seq x y z
N MET A 1 -32.37 16.52 41.91
CA MET A 1 -31.41 16.63 40.80
C MET A 1 -31.39 18.07 40.32
N PRO A 2 -30.21 18.67 40.04
CA PRO A 2 -30.17 19.96 39.37
C PRO A 2 -30.95 19.87 38.04
N ARG A 3 -31.65 20.94 37.67
CA ARG A 3 -32.38 20.98 36.40
C ARG A 3 -31.35 21.05 35.27
N LEU A 4 -31.51 20.17 34.29
CA LEU A 4 -30.68 20.11 33.08
C LEU A 4 -30.75 21.47 32.38
N THR A 5 -29.62 22.13 32.19
CA THR A 5 -29.60 23.45 31.53
C THR A 5 -29.73 23.29 30.00
N PRO A 6 -30.12 24.34 29.25
CA PRO A 6 -30.12 24.28 27.79
C PRO A 6 -28.75 23.94 27.18
N ALA A 7 -27.65 24.34 27.84
CA ALA A 7 -26.30 23.99 27.42
C ALA A 7 -26.03 22.48 27.61
N ASP A 8 -26.46 21.91 28.74
CA ASP A 8 -26.33 20.47 28.99
C ASP A 8 -27.16 19.67 27.98
N ALA A 9 -28.38 20.11 27.68
CA ALA A 9 -29.24 19.47 26.67
C ALA A 9 -28.59 19.48 25.28
N THR A 10 -27.92 20.58 24.92
CA THR A 10 -27.20 20.70 23.66
C THR A 10 -26.05 19.69 23.57
N LEU A 11 -25.26 19.53 24.63
CA LEU A 11 -24.16 18.56 24.68
C LEU A 11 -24.66 17.11 24.55
N ILE A 12 -25.76 16.78 25.22
CA ILE A 12 -26.37 15.44 25.16
C ILE A 12 -26.90 15.16 23.76
N LEU A 13 -27.63 16.11 23.16
CA LEU A 13 -28.17 15.97 21.81
C LEU A 13 -27.04 15.88 20.77
N ASP A 14 -26.00 16.70 20.88
CA ASP A 14 -24.85 16.66 19.98
C ASP A 14 -24.16 15.28 20.02
N HIS A 15 -23.90 14.74 21.22
CA HIS A 15 -23.32 13.41 21.37
C HIS A 15 -24.25 12.30 20.84
N ALA A 16 -25.48 12.22 21.35
CA ALA A 16 -26.38 11.12 21.07
C ALA A 16 -26.83 11.07 19.59
N LEU A 17 -27.07 12.23 18.97
CA LEU A 17 -27.43 12.28 17.56
C LEU A 17 -26.22 12.09 16.66
N GLY A 18 -25.04 12.53 17.12
CA GLY A 18 -23.77 12.44 16.41
C GLY A 18 -23.15 11.04 16.37
N ASP A 19 -23.56 10.13 17.25
CA ASP A 19 -23.03 8.76 17.31
C ASP A 19 -24.00 7.76 16.63
N PRO A 20 -23.67 7.22 15.44
CA PRO A 20 -24.53 6.27 14.72
C PRO A 20 -24.82 4.98 15.51
N SER A 21 -24.04 4.64 16.54
CA SER A 21 -24.27 3.47 17.40
C SER A 21 -25.51 3.63 18.29
N VAL A 22 -25.91 4.87 18.60
CA VAL A 22 -27.10 5.15 19.39
C VAL A 22 -28.35 4.76 18.58
N PRO A 23 -29.23 3.88 19.11
CA PRO A 23 -30.43 3.45 18.42
C PRO A 23 -31.36 4.62 18.06
N ALA A 24 -31.96 4.57 16.87
CA ALA A 24 -32.84 5.64 16.37
C ALA A 24 -34.00 5.97 17.34
N ALA A 25 -34.58 4.95 17.99
CA ALA A 25 -35.62 5.15 19.00
C ALA A 25 -35.13 5.98 20.21
N ALA A 26 -33.90 5.74 20.66
CA ALA A 26 -33.30 6.49 21.76
C ALA A 26 -32.97 7.93 21.33
N ALA A 27 -32.41 8.11 20.13
CA ALA A 27 -32.16 9.42 19.54
C ALA A 27 -33.44 10.27 19.42
N HIS A 28 -34.54 9.67 18.94
CA HIS A 28 -35.85 10.34 18.85
C HIS A 28 -36.44 10.67 20.22
N ALA A 29 -36.33 9.76 21.19
CA ALA A 29 -36.79 10.01 22.55
C ALA A 29 -36.03 11.19 23.19
N LEU A 30 -34.72 11.28 22.98
CA LEU A 30 -33.90 12.40 23.47
C LEU A 30 -34.26 13.72 22.79
N LEU A 31 -34.46 13.72 21.47
CA LEU A 31 -34.94 14.90 20.72
C LEU A 31 -36.30 15.40 21.22
N ALA A 32 -37.20 14.49 21.61
CA ALA A 32 -38.51 14.85 22.14
C ALA A 32 -38.47 15.34 23.60
N ALA A 33 -37.55 14.79 24.41
CA ALA A 33 -37.46 15.06 25.83
C ALA A 33 -36.61 16.28 26.18
N LEU A 34 -35.63 16.63 25.34
CA LEU A 34 -34.68 17.72 25.60
C LEU A 34 -35.01 18.97 24.79
N PRO A 35 -34.80 20.18 25.35
CA PRO A 35 -34.97 21.42 24.60
C PRO A 35 -33.93 21.49 23.48
N PHE A 36 -34.40 21.72 22.25
CA PHE A 36 -33.52 21.93 21.11
C PHE A 36 -32.93 23.35 21.14
N PRO A 37 -31.62 23.54 20.94
CA PRO A 37 -31.00 24.85 21.02
C PRO A 37 -31.49 25.79 19.91
N SER A 38 -31.67 27.06 20.24
CA SER A 38 -32.03 28.10 19.26
C SER A 38 -30.94 28.33 18.21
N ASP A 39 -29.68 28.11 18.59
CA ASP A 39 -28.52 28.14 17.68
C ASP A 39 -27.73 26.81 17.78
N PRO A 40 -28.13 25.76 17.04
CA PRO A 40 -27.47 24.47 17.10
C PRO A 40 -26.06 24.54 16.47
N THR A 41 -25.12 23.81 17.05
CA THR A 41 -23.76 23.67 16.51
C THR A 41 -23.79 23.09 15.08
N PRO A 42 -22.78 23.37 14.23
CA PRO A 42 -22.69 22.77 12.90
C PRO A 42 -22.73 21.23 12.94
N ARG A 43 -22.10 20.62 13.95
CA ARG A 43 -22.11 19.17 14.18
C ARG A 43 -23.51 18.66 14.50
N LEU A 44 -24.24 19.31 15.42
CA LEU A 44 -25.62 18.96 15.75
C LEU A 44 -26.57 19.11 14.55
N ARG A 45 -26.45 20.20 13.77
CA ARG A 45 -27.25 20.40 12.54
C ARG A 45 -27.04 19.25 11.56
N ARG A 46 -25.78 18.88 11.34
CA ARG A 46 -25.41 17.77 10.45
C ARG A 46 -25.94 16.44 10.99
N ALA A 47 -25.74 16.15 12.26
CA ALA A 47 -26.21 14.91 12.89
C ALA A 47 -27.73 14.72 12.73
N VAL A 48 -28.53 15.77 12.94
CA VAL A 48 -29.99 15.73 12.73
C VAL A 48 -30.34 15.37 11.27
N LEU A 49 -29.67 15.99 10.30
CA LEU A 49 -29.89 15.72 8.88
C LEU A 49 -29.49 14.29 8.51
N LEU A 50 -28.35 13.80 9.01
CA LEU A 50 -27.91 12.42 8.75
C LEU A 50 -28.86 11.39 9.38
N ARG A 51 -29.39 11.65 10.59
CA ARG A 51 -30.41 10.77 11.21
C ARG A 51 -31.70 10.76 10.40
N ARG A 52 -32.14 11.92 9.91
CA ARG A 52 -33.32 12.02 9.04
C ARG A 52 -33.12 11.23 7.74
N LEU A 53 -31.96 11.41 7.10
CA LEU A 53 -31.62 10.71 5.87
C LEU A 53 -31.51 9.19 6.09
N ALA A 54 -30.99 8.74 7.22
CA ALA A 54 -30.92 7.32 7.56
C ALA A 54 -32.31 6.68 7.80
N ALA A 55 -33.26 7.45 8.31
CA ALA A 55 -34.62 6.97 8.58
C ALA A 55 -35.48 6.88 7.31
N ASP A 56 -35.24 7.75 6.33
CA ASP A 56 -35.99 7.84 5.08
C ASP A 56 -35.02 8.15 3.91
N PRO A 57 -34.27 7.15 3.44
CA PRO A 57 -33.12 7.35 2.55
C PRO A 57 -33.49 7.74 1.12
N VAL A 58 -34.64 7.28 0.62
CA VAL A 58 -35.02 7.42 -0.79
C VAL A 58 -36.45 7.96 -0.89
N SER A 59 -36.58 9.25 -0.57
CA SER A 59 -37.85 9.98 -0.66
C SER A 59 -37.66 11.40 -1.18
N ALA A 60 -38.76 12.08 -1.50
CA ALA A 60 -38.73 13.50 -1.85
C ALA A 60 -38.12 14.38 -0.73
N SER A 61 -38.25 13.92 0.53
CA SER A 61 -37.72 14.58 1.72
C SER A 61 -36.23 14.29 1.94
N ALA A 62 -35.75 13.15 1.44
CA ALA A 62 -34.32 12.84 1.36
C ALA A 62 -33.59 13.85 0.47
N LEU A 63 -34.18 14.26 -0.67
CA LEU A 63 -33.62 15.30 -1.52
C LEU A 63 -33.48 16.65 -0.79
N ASP A 64 -34.47 17.05 0.03
CA ASP A 64 -34.35 18.28 0.84
C ASP A 64 -33.21 18.16 1.84
N THR A 65 -33.09 16.99 2.46
CA THR A 65 -32.05 16.70 3.44
C THR A 65 -30.65 16.75 2.79
N LEU A 66 -30.49 16.22 1.59
CA LEU A 66 -29.26 16.27 0.80
C LEU A 66 -28.90 17.71 0.37
N HIS A 67 -29.89 18.52 0.00
CA HIS A 67 -29.67 19.95 -0.31
C HIS A 67 -29.21 20.73 0.92
N LEU A 68 -29.86 20.50 2.07
CA LEU A 68 -29.46 21.11 3.34
C LEU A 68 -28.05 20.67 3.76
N LEU A 69 -27.73 19.37 3.64
CA LEU A 69 -26.38 18.86 3.91
C LEU A 69 -25.33 19.51 3.00
N ALA A 70 -25.62 19.64 1.70
CA ALA A 70 -24.73 20.28 0.74
C ALA A 70 -24.52 21.79 0.98
N SER A 71 -25.38 22.42 1.79
CA SER A 71 -25.24 23.83 2.19
C SER A 71 -24.41 24.03 3.46
N LEU A 72 -24.17 22.96 4.23
CA LEU A 72 -23.31 23.02 5.41
C LEU A 72 -21.82 23.10 5.00
N PRO A 73 -20.96 23.71 5.83
CA PRO A 73 -19.51 23.66 5.61
C PRO A 73 -19.05 22.21 5.46
N ALA A 74 -18.15 21.94 4.50
CA ALA A 74 -17.68 20.59 4.22
C ALA A 74 -17.11 19.91 5.49
N SER A 75 -17.30 18.59 5.59
CA SER A 75 -16.64 17.81 6.64
C SER A 75 -15.13 17.99 6.51
N PRO A 76 -14.36 18.01 7.61
CA PRO A 76 -12.90 17.98 7.56
C PRO A 76 -12.33 16.64 7.04
N SER A 77 -13.13 15.82 6.34
CA SER A 77 -12.70 14.51 5.83
C SER A 77 -11.79 14.67 4.61
N PRO A 78 -10.70 13.88 4.51
CA PRO A 78 -9.78 13.91 3.36
C PRO A 78 -10.37 13.28 2.08
N SER A 79 -11.48 12.55 2.16
CA SER A 79 -12.17 11.97 1.00
C SER A 79 -13.21 12.91 0.40
N PRO A 80 -13.40 12.94 -0.94
CA PRO A 80 -14.48 13.69 -1.57
C PRO A 80 -15.84 13.16 -1.10
N SER A 81 -16.75 14.05 -0.70
CA SER A 81 -18.09 13.66 -0.25
C SER A 81 -18.88 13.06 -1.41
N PRO A 82 -19.46 11.85 -1.28
CA PRO A 82 -20.24 11.21 -2.33
C PRO A 82 -21.66 11.81 -2.45
N ILE A 83 -21.90 13.01 -1.90
CA ILE A 83 -23.23 13.64 -1.81
C ILE A 83 -23.88 13.90 -3.18
N ALA A 84 -23.09 14.24 -4.21
CA ALA A 84 -23.59 14.38 -5.57
C ALA A 84 -24.13 13.04 -6.13
N ALA A 85 -23.43 11.93 -5.85
CA ALA A 85 -23.84 10.60 -6.30
C ALA A 85 -25.11 10.14 -5.59
N ALA A 86 -25.19 10.31 -4.27
CA ALA A 86 -26.40 10.01 -3.48
C ALA A 86 -27.60 10.86 -3.93
N HIS A 87 -27.39 12.16 -4.18
CA HIS A 87 -28.42 13.07 -4.68
C HIS A 87 -29.00 12.63 -6.02
N ILE A 88 -28.14 12.25 -6.96
CA ILE A 88 -28.57 11.79 -8.28
C ILE A 88 -29.21 10.39 -8.22
N ALA A 89 -28.72 9.50 -7.35
CA ALA A 89 -29.35 8.19 -7.12
C ALA A 89 -30.78 8.30 -6.60
N VAL A 90 -31.01 9.13 -5.58
CA VAL A 90 -32.36 9.37 -5.04
C VAL A 90 -33.25 10.02 -6.10
N ALA A 91 -32.75 11.04 -6.80
CA ALA A 91 -33.51 11.71 -7.85
C ALA A 91 -33.88 10.77 -9.01
N GLY A 92 -32.91 10.00 -9.48
CA GLY A 92 -33.10 9.04 -10.57
C GLY A 92 -34.10 7.96 -10.20
N PHE A 93 -34.02 7.43 -8.98
CA PHE A 93 -35.00 6.48 -8.47
C PHE A 93 -36.41 7.07 -8.38
N LEU A 94 -36.57 8.29 -7.86
CA LEU A 94 -37.89 8.91 -7.76
C LEU A 94 -38.55 9.13 -9.13
N ALA A 95 -37.77 9.48 -10.16
CA ALA A 95 -38.29 9.56 -11.53
C ALA A 95 -38.57 8.18 -12.15
N ALA A 96 -37.63 7.24 -12.00
CA ALA A 96 -37.71 5.91 -12.58
C ALA A 96 -38.79 5.02 -11.96
N SER A 97 -39.10 5.21 -10.67
CA SER A 97 -40.15 4.46 -9.97
C SER A 97 -41.53 5.13 -10.04
N ALA A 98 -41.61 6.37 -10.55
CA ALA A 98 -42.88 7.08 -10.66
C ALA A 98 -43.86 6.38 -11.62
N PRO A 99 -45.17 6.34 -11.30
CA PRO A 99 -46.19 5.86 -12.23
C PRO A 99 -46.17 6.65 -13.55
N ASP A 100 -46.05 7.98 -13.44
CA ASP A 100 -45.85 8.89 -14.56
C ASP A 100 -44.38 9.33 -14.59
N PHE A 101 -43.58 8.65 -15.42
CA PHE A 101 -42.16 8.98 -15.58
C PHE A 101 -41.98 10.39 -16.14
N ASP A 102 -42.76 10.78 -17.14
CA ASP A 102 -42.58 12.05 -17.83
C ASP A 102 -42.86 13.22 -16.91
N ALA A 103 -43.94 13.15 -16.12
CA ALA A 103 -44.22 14.17 -15.12
C ALA A 103 -43.13 14.26 -14.04
N ALA A 104 -42.66 13.12 -13.53
CA ALA A 104 -41.63 13.09 -12.49
C ALA A 104 -40.26 13.53 -13.01
N ALA A 105 -39.86 13.06 -14.19
CA ALA A 105 -38.61 13.44 -14.85
C ALA A 105 -38.62 14.92 -15.24
N ALA A 106 -39.74 15.44 -15.73
CA ALA A 106 -39.89 16.88 -16.00
C ALA A 106 -39.74 17.72 -14.73
N ALA A 107 -40.41 17.34 -13.64
CA ALA A 107 -40.35 18.08 -12.37
C ALA A 107 -38.94 18.06 -11.72
N LEU A 108 -38.17 16.99 -11.91
CA LEU A 108 -36.85 16.84 -11.32
C LEU A 108 -35.73 17.38 -12.22
N PHE A 109 -35.78 17.13 -13.53
CA PHE A 109 -34.62 17.27 -14.41
C PHE A 109 -34.80 18.25 -15.59
N ALA A 110 -36.03 18.54 -16.02
CA ALA A 110 -36.26 19.38 -17.20
C ALA A 110 -36.07 20.87 -16.93
N ARG A 111 -35.63 21.62 -17.94
CA ARG A 111 -35.51 23.08 -17.88
C ARG A 111 -36.88 23.77 -18.00
N PRO A 112 -37.07 24.96 -17.39
CA PRO A 112 -36.10 25.67 -16.55
C PRO A 112 -36.17 25.30 -15.06
N ASP A 113 -37.23 24.62 -14.63
CA ASP A 113 -37.63 24.54 -13.22
C ASP A 113 -37.29 23.24 -12.49
N GLY A 114 -36.65 22.29 -13.19
CA GLY A 114 -36.27 20.99 -12.64
C GLY A 114 -35.51 21.14 -11.32
N ARG A 115 -36.05 20.54 -10.25
CA ARG A 115 -35.51 20.68 -8.89
C ARG A 115 -34.04 20.27 -8.79
N VAL A 116 -33.69 19.13 -9.40
CA VAL A 116 -32.35 18.53 -9.41
C VAL A 116 -31.47 19.29 -10.40
N ARG A 117 -32.03 19.67 -11.56
CA ARG A 117 -31.37 20.52 -12.57
C ARG A 117 -30.84 21.81 -11.94
N ARG A 118 -31.66 22.55 -11.19
CA ARG A 118 -31.22 23.79 -10.51
C ARG A 118 -30.16 23.57 -9.42
N ALA A 119 -30.17 22.40 -8.78
CA ALA A 119 -29.18 22.06 -7.76
C ALA A 119 -27.81 21.70 -8.37
N VAL A 120 -27.79 21.22 -9.62
CA VAL A 120 -26.58 20.76 -10.33
C VAL A 120 -26.00 21.83 -11.28
N ASP A 121 -26.85 22.64 -11.93
CA ASP A 121 -26.44 23.74 -12.84
C ASP A 121 -26.15 25.06 -12.08
N GLU A 122 -25.69 26.08 -12.81
CA GLU A 122 -25.26 27.39 -12.31
C GLU A 122 -26.29 28.06 -11.37
N GLY A 123 -26.00 28.01 -10.06
CA GLY A 123 -26.83 28.54 -8.98
C GLY A 123 -26.95 27.61 -7.77
N GLY A 124 -26.71 26.30 -7.95
CA GLY A 124 -26.74 25.28 -6.89
C GLY A 124 -25.45 25.15 -6.06
N SER A 125 -25.49 24.32 -5.01
CA SER A 125 -24.28 24.02 -4.21
C SER A 125 -23.26 23.27 -5.07
N ARG A 126 -22.01 23.74 -5.07
CA ARG A 126 -20.90 23.07 -5.78
C ARG A 126 -20.71 21.61 -5.33
N ALA A 127 -21.14 21.25 -4.11
CA ALA A 127 -21.05 19.88 -3.60
C ALA A 127 -21.97 18.90 -4.35
N LEU A 128 -23.04 19.39 -5.00
CA LEU A 128 -23.98 18.57 -5.77
C LEU A 128 -23.65 18.52 -7.26
N ALA A 129 -22.70 19.34 -7.71
CA ALA A 129 -22.28 19.40 -9.10
C ALA A 129 -21.11 18.43 -9.36
N SER A 130 -21.32 17.48 -10.26
CA SER A 130 -20.27 16.60 -10.82
C SER A 130 -20.55 16.35 -12.29
N ASP A 131 -19.54 15.96 -13.06
CA ASP A 131 -19.69 15.63 -14.49
C ASP A 131 -20.77 14.53 -14.69
N ASP A 132 -20.79 13.54 -13.80
CA ASP A 132 -21.78 12.45 -13.81
C ASP A 132 -23.19 12.94 -13.44
N ALA A 133 -23.29 13.88 -12.50
CA ALA A 133 -24.57 14.48 -12.13
C ALA A 133 -25.15 15.29 -13.28
N VAL A 134 -24.34 16.14 -13.92
CA VAL A 134 -24.76 16.93 -15.10
C VAL A 134 -25.22 16.01 -16.22
N ALA A 135 -24.44 14.97 -16.54
CA ALA A 135 -24.79 14.01 -17.58
C ALA A 135 -26.09 13.25 -17.27
N THR A 136 -26.31 12.89 -16.00
CA THR A 136 -27.54 12.19 -15.60
C THR A 136 -28.76 13.09 -15.73
N VAL A 137 -28.66 14.36 -15.31
CA VAL A 137 -29.75 15.33 -15.46
C VAL A 137 -30.10 15.53 -16.94
N GLU A 138 -29.10 15.63 -17.83
CA GLU A 138 -29.32 15.69 -19.29
C GLU A 138 -30.02 14.44 -19.83
N GLN A 139 -29.67 13.25 -19.33
CA GLN A 139 -30.29 11.98 -19.78
C GLN A 139 -31.76 11.88 -19.37
N PHE A 140 -32.10 12.22 -18.11
CA PHE A 140 -33.49 12.19 -17.66
C PHE A 140 -34.34 13.26 -18.34
N GLU A 141 -33.79 14.45 -18.62
CA GLU A 141 -34.48 15.48 -19.40
C GLU A 141 -34.75 15.01 -20.85
N ALA A 142 -33.75 14.39 -21.51
CA ALA A 142 -33.90 13.90 -22.88
C ALA A 142 -34.86 12.69 -22.99
N ALA A 143 -35.05 11.95 -21.91
CA ALA A 143 -35.98 10.82 -21.87
C ALA A 143 -37.46 11.24 -21.78
N VAL A 144 -37.75 12.51 -21.50
CA VAL A 144 -39.14 13.00 -21.44
C VAL A 144 -39.80 12.86 -22.81
N GLY A 145 -40.88 12.09 -22.88
CA GLY A 145 -41.60 11.76 -24.11
C GLY A 145 -40.93 10.70 -24.99
N ASN A 146 -39.87 10.04 -24.53
CA ASN A 146 -39.16 8.99 -25.28
C ASN A 146 -39.32 7.62 -24.59
N SER A 147 -40.23 6.80 -25.11
CA SER A 147 -40.56 5.50 -24.52
C SER A 147 -39.39 4.52 -24.41
N PHE A 148 -38.42 4.57 -25.34
CA PHE A 148 -37.26 3.68 -25.29
C PHE A 148 -36.30 4.08 -24.15
N SER A 149 -35.96 5.36 -24.09
CA SER A 149 -35.07 5.90 -23.06
C SER A 149 -35.69 5.79 -21.66
N GLN A 150 -37.01 5.90 -21.55
CA GLN A 150 -37.74 5.60 -20.31
C GLN A 150 -37.53 4.15 -19.85
N VAL A 151 -37.70 3.15 -20.74
CA VAL A 151 -37.51 1.73 -20.38
C VAL A 151 -36.09 1.48 -19.87
N VAL A 152 -35.09 2.08 -20.52
CA VAL A 152 -33.69 1.91 -20.10
C VAL A 152 -33.42 2.58 -18.75
N LEU A 153 -33.87 3.82 -18.55
CA LEU A 153 -33.67 4.53 -17.28
C LEU A 153 -34.45 3.88 -16.13
N ARG A 154 -35.64 3.33 -16.38
CA ARG A 154 -36.38 2.52 -15.40
C ARG A 154 -35.60 1.29 -14.97
N GLY A 155 -34.93 0.62 -15.90
CA GLY A 155 -34.07 -0.53 -15.57
C GLY A 155 -32.79 -0.14 -14.81
N LEU A 156 -32.21 1.01 -15.11
CA LEU A 156 -30.95 1.47 -14.50
C LEU A 156 -31.14 2.10 -13.11
N TRP A 157 -32.25 2.80 -12.88
CA TRP A 157 -32.47 3.62 -11.68
C TRP A 157 -33.70 3.21 -10.87
N GLY A 158 -34.53 2.27 -11.36
CA GLY A 158 -35.74 1.84 -10.67
C GLY A 158 -35.50 0.91 -9.47
N ASP A 159 -34.26 0.46 -9.24
CA ASP A 159 -33.91 -0.36 -8.10
C ASP A 159 -33.76 0.50 -6.84
N ARG A 160 -34.63 0.23 -5.85
CA ARG A 160 -34.64 0.94 -4.56
C ARG A 160 -33.39 0.62 -3.75
N ASP A 161 -32.96 -0.63 -3.73
CA ASP A 161 -31.83 -1.06 -2.89
C ASP A 161 -30.53 -0.43 -3.39
N ALA A 162 -30.38 -0.31 -4.72
CA ALA A 162 -29.26 0.41 -5.33
C ALA A 162 -29.23 1.91 -4.98
N ALA A 163 -30.39 2.56 -4.92
CA ALA A 163 -30.48 3.95 -4.50
C ALA A 163 -30.19 4.13 -3.00
N GLU A 164 -30.71 3.22 -2.16
CA GLU A 164 -30.43 3.18 -0.72
C GLU A 164 -28.95 2.92 -0.43
N GLU A 165 -28.26 2.11 -1.25
CA GLU A 165 -26.81 1.88 -1.13
C GLU A 165 -26.01 3.16 -1.31
N ARG A 166 -26.32 3.98 -2.33
CA ARG A 166 -25.64 5.26 -2.53
C ARG A 166 -25.83 6.23 -1.37
N VAL A 167 -27.01 6.19 -0.73
CA VAL A 167 -27.28 6.98 0.48
C VAL A 167 -26.52 6.42 1.67
N ARG A 168 -26.38 5.09 1.79
CA ARG A 168 -25.60 4.45 2.85
C ARG A 168 -24.10 4.75 2.73
N GLU A 169 -23.57 4.76 1.51
CA GLU A 169 -22.20 5.21 1.22
C GLU A 169 -21.96 6.64 1.71
N LEU A 170 -22.90 7.56 1.43
CA LEU A 170 -22.85 8.92 1.94
C LEU A 170 -22.93 8.99 3.47
N LEU A 171 -23.89 8.28 4.08
CA LEU A 171 -24.02 8.25 5.52
C LEU A 171 -22.72 7.78 6.18
N ALA A 172 -22.12 6.69 5.70
CA ALA A 172 -20.86 6.17 6.21
C ALA A 172 -19.73 7.20 6.12
N ALA A 173 -19.60 7.88 4.97
CA ALA A 173 -18.59 8.94 4.77
C ALA A 173 -18.80 10.14 5.72
N GLU A 174 -20.04 10.60 5.87
CA GLU A 174 -20.36 11.76 6.72
C GLU A 174 -20.24 11.45 8.22
N TRP A 175 -20.64 10.24 8.66
CA TRP A 175 -20.45 9.80 10.05
C TRP A 175 -18.96 9.67 10.39
N ALA A 176 -18.15 9.10 9.50
CA ALA A 176 -16.70 8.99 9.69
C ALA A 176 -16.02 10.37 9.77
N GLY A 177 -16.51 11.36 9.03
CA GLY A 177 -15.96 12.71 8.99
C GLY A 177 -16.40 13.65 10.12
N MET A 178 -17.38 13.27 10.96
CA MET A 178 -17.98 14.19 11.95
C MET A 178 -17.12 14.51 13.17
N GLY A 179 -16.12 13.68 13.47
CA GLY A 179 -15.24 13.86 14.64
C GLY A 179 -15.96 13.69 15.99
N PRO A 180 -15.18 13.69 17.11
CA PRO A 180 -15.72 13.47 18.43
C PRO A 180 -16.54 14.66 18.93
N SER A 181 -17.61 14.36 19.66
CA SER A 181 -18.40 15.33 20.43
C SER A 181 -17.59 15.91 21.60
N LEU A 182 -18.04 17.06 22.11
CA LEU A 182 -17.43 17.66 23.30
C LEU A 182 -17.48 16.73 24.53
N LEU A 183 -18.52 15.90 24.65
CA LEU A 183 -18.64 14.92 25.73
C LEU A 183 -17.61 13.80 25.58
N GLU A 184 -17.36 13.31 24.37
CA GLU A 184 -16.31 12.31 24.11
C GLU A 184 -14.92 12.89 24.36
N VAL A 185 -14.65 14.11 23.92
CA VAL A 185 -13.37 14.79 24.20
C VAL A 185 -13.18 14.99 25.70
N ALA A 186 -14.24 15.33 26.44
CA ALA A 186 -14.18 15.45 27.88
C ALA A 186 -13.97 14.09 28.57
N ALA A 187 -14.65 13.04 28.10
CA ALA A 187 -14.48 11.68 28.61
C ALA A 187 -13.04 11.19 28.39
N GLU A 188 -12.48 11.36 27.19
CA GLU A 188 -11.11 10.97 26.87
C GLU A 188 -10.08 11.66 27.78
N ARG A 189 -10.33 12.92 28.17
CA ARG A 189 -9.48 13.63 29.15
C ARG A 189 -9.56 13.06 30.57
N ILE A 190 -10.68 12.44 30.94
CA ILE A 190 -10.92 11.94 32.29
C ILE A 190 -10.54 10.46 32.41
N VAL A 191 -10.82 9.64 31.39
CA VAL A 191 -10.64 8.18 31.44
C VAL A 191 -9.71 7.62 30.37
N GLY A 192 -9.36 8.41 29.36
CA GLY A 192 -8.56 7.98 28.22
C GLY A 192 -7.05 8.05 28.44
N ASP A 193 -6.28 7.99 27.37
CA ASP A 193 -4.82 7.84 27.44
C ASP A 193 -4.12 9.09 28.00
N VAL A 194 -4.73 10.26 27.80
CA VAL A 194 -4.24 11.54 28.34
C VAL A 194 -4.71 11.81 29.77
N ALA A 195 -5.49 10.91 30.38
CA ALA A 195 -6.06 11.12 31.70
C ALA A 195 -4.99 11.28 32.80
N VAL A 196 -3.86 10.58 32.71
CA VAL A 196 -2.80 10.65 33.72
C VAL A 196 -2.27 12.08 33.88
N GLY A 197 -2.08 12.83 32.80
CA GLY A 197 -1.68 14.23 32.85
C GLY A 197 -2.77 15.13 33.44
N THR A 198 -4.01 14.96 32.96
CA THR A 198 -5.18 15.73 33.46
C THR A 198 -5.41 15.53 34.96
N TRP A 199 -5.25 14.30 35.45
CA TRP A 199 -5.38 13.98 36.88
C TRP A 199 -4.20 14.49 37.71
N ARG A 200 -3.00 14.52 37.15
CA ARG A 200 -1.81 15.09 37.80
C ARG A 200 -2.00 16.56 38.12
N ASP A 201 -2.46 17.32 37.12
CA ASP A 201 -2.59 18.78 37.20
C ASP A 201 -3.87 19.24 37.95
N ALA A 202 -4.82 18.33 38.15
CA ALA A 202 -6.07 18.62 38.86
C ALA A 202 -5.88 18.73 40.39
N ASP A 203 -6.62 19.63 41.02
CA ASP A 203 -6.73 19.70 42.48
C ASP A 203 -7.54 18.52 43.06
N GLU A 204 -7.50 18.33 44.38
CA GLU A 204 -8.14 17.18 45.02
C GLU A 204 -9.67 17.19 44.90
N ALA A 205 -10.29 18.38 44.85
CA ALA A 205 -11.73 18.52 44.64
C ALA A 205 -12.15 18.09 43.23
N THR A 206 -11.32 18.37 42.23
CA THR A 206 -11.53 17.99 40.83
C THR A 206 -11.25 16.51 40.63
N ARG A 207 -10.17 15.97 41.23
CA ARG A 207 -9.92 14.52 41.24
C ARG A 207 -11.06 13.75 41.87
N ALA A 208 -11.65 14.24 42.97
CA ALA A 208 -12.83 13.61 43.57
C ALA A 208 -14.00 13.48 42.57
N LYS A 209 -14.25 14.49 41.74
CA LYS A 209 -15.26 14.41 40.66
C LYS A 209 -14.86 13.41 39.58
N PHE A 210 -13.59 13.39 39.18
CA PHE A 210 -13.09 12.41 38.21
C PHE A 210 -13.22 10.98 38.69
N ARG A 211 -12.99 10.71 39.99
CA ARG A 211 -13.19 9.37 40.58
C ARG A 211 -14.64 8.89 40.44
N VAL A 212 -15.60 9.80 40.63
CA VAL A 212 -17.02 9.49 40.45
C VAL A 212 -17.35 9.19 38.99
N LEU A 213 -16.79 9.96 38.06
CA LEU A 213 -17.05 9.81 36.61
C LEU A 213 -16.35 8.60 35.99
N ALA A 214 -15.11 8.31 36.41
CA ALA A 214 -14.30 7.21 35.89
C ALA A 214 -14.70 5.83 36.44
N GLY A 215 -15.35 5.80 37.61
CA GLY A 215 -15.60 4.57 38.34
C GLY A 215 -14.37 4.03 39.06
N GLU A 216 -14.57 3.11 40.00
CA GLU A 216 -13.51 2.64 40.91
C GLU A 216 -12.35 1.95 40.18
N GLU A 217 -12.65 1.08 39.22
CA GLU A 217 -11.65 0.30 38.50
C GLU A 217 -10.72 1.19 37.67
N LYS A 218 -11.29 2.07 36.84
CA LYS A 218 -10.51 2.97 36.00
C LYS A 218 -9.73 4.00 36.82
N THR A 219 -10.32 4.45 37.93
CA THR A 219 -9.63 5.29 38.92
C THR A 219 -8.38 4.60 39.46
N ARG A 220 -8.47 3.33 39.86
CA ARG A 220 -7.30 2.57 40.35
C ARG A 220 -6.23 2.46 39.26
N GLU A 221 -6.60 2.14 38.04
CA GLU A 221 -5.67 2.05 36.90
C GLU A 221 -4.92 3.38 36.66
N ILE A 222 -5.63 4.51 36.65
CA ILE A 222 -5.05 5.84 36.42
C ILE A 222 -4.13 6.23 37.58
N LEU A 223 -4.51 5.94 38.84
CA LEU A 223 -3.69 6.24 40.01
C LEU A 223 -2.41 5.40 40.04
N VAL A 224 -2.47 4.11 39.68
CA VAL A 224 -1.27 3.26 39.56
C VAL A 224 -0.32 3.82 38.49
N LYS A 225 -0.82 4.18 37.30
CA LYS A 225 0.00 4.82 36.26
C LYS A 225 0.56 6.18 36.69
N LEU A 226 -0.19 6.93 37.50
CA LEU A 226 0.26 8.20 38.06
C LEU A 226 1.43 7.97 39.04
N GLU A 227 1.34 6.97 39.92
CA GLU A 227 2.39 6.56 40.85
C GLU A 227 3.64 6.01 40.14
N GLU A 228 3.46 5.17 39.10
CA GLU A 228 4.54 4.67 38.24
C GLU A 228 5.24 5.79 37.46
N SER A 229 4.49 6.81 37.05
CA SER A 229 5.07 7.98 36.37
C SER A 229 5.85 8.88 37.32
N THR A 230 5.50 8.91 38.62
CA THR A 230 6.28 9.59 39.65
C THR A 230 7.50 8.78 40.10
N SER A 231 7.46 7.44 40.05
CA SER A 231 8.59 6.59 40.44
C SER A 231 9.72 6.49 39.40
N ARG A 232 9.45 6.87 38.14
CA ARG A 232 10.51 7.08 37.12
C ARG A 232 11.34 8.34 37.33
N VAL A 233 10.93 9.24 38.23
CA VAL A 233 11.75 10.37 38.69
C VAL A 233 12.21 10.07 40.11
N ASN A 234 13.39 9.43 40.20
CA ASN A 234 14.18 9.04 41.37
C ASN A 234 13.82 7.72 42.07
N PRO A 235 14.78 6.77 42.06
CA PRO A 235 15.08 6.08 43.30
C PRO A 235 16.58 5.71 43.44
N ILE A 236 17.38 6.52 44.13
CA ILE A 236 18.36 6.03 45.12
C ILE A 236 18.46 7.10 46.23
N SER A 237 18.30 6.69 47.49
CA SER A 237 18.48 7.58 48.62
C SER A 237 19.97 7.93 48.76
N THR A 238 20.28 9.22 48.85
CA THR A 238 21.65 9.77 49.03
C THR A 238 22.50 9.17 50.16
N PRO A 239 21.95 8.65 51.29
CA PRO A 239 22.76 8.06 52.37
C PRO A 239 23.35 6.70 51.99
N GLU A 240 22.67 5.91 51.17
CA GLU A 240 23.13 4.57 50.77
C GLU A 240 24.23 4.68 49.71
N VAL A 241 24.11 5.65 48.80
CA VAL A 241 25.17 5.97 47.83
C VAL A 241 26.43 6.48 48.53
N SER A 242 26.30 7.35 49.54
CA SER A 242 27.45 7.82 50.31
C SER A 242 28.20 6.67 50.99
N LYS A 243 27.47 5.72 51.59
CA LYS A 243 28.07 4.54 52.24
C LYS A 243 28.84 3.67 51.26
N VAL A 244 28.32 3.45 50.06
CA VAL A 244 29.01 2.66 49.02
C VAL A 244 30.24 3.40 48.48
N VAL A 245 30.16 4.72 48.30
CA VAL A 245 31.28 5.55 47.86
C VAL A 245 32.39 5.58 48.91
N ASP A 246 32.05 5.69 50.20
CA ASP A 246 33.02 5.71 51.29
C ASP A 246 33.66 4.32 51.49
N ALA A 247 32.88 3.24 51.38
CA ALA A 247 33.41 1.87 51.37
C ALA A 247 34.36 1.62 50.20
N LEU A 248 34.03 2.14 49.00
CA LEU A 248 34.87 2.00 47.82
C LEU A 248 36.18 2.80 47.93
N LYS A 249 36.12 4.03 48.44
CA LYS A 249 37.32 4.86 48.70
C LYS A 249 38.24 4.20 49.72
N THR A 250 37.68 3.61 50.77
CA THR A 250 38.44 2.91 51.81
C THR A 250 39.10 1.65 51.24
N SER A 251 38.35 0.86 50.46
CA SER A 251 38.88 -0.34 49.79
C SER A 251 39.99 -0.01 48.80
N CYS A 252 39.87 1.06 48.00
CA CYS A 252 40.93 1.49 47.10
C CYS A 252 42.18 1.98 47.86
N ALA A 253 42.02 2.72 48.96
CA ALA A 253 43.14 3.18 49.78
C ALA A 253 43.90 2.02 50.44
N GLU A 254 43.18 1.01 50.94
CA GLU A 254 43.78 -0.22 51.46
C GLU A 254 44.52 -0.98 50.36
N LEU A 255 43.92 -1.17 49.18
CA LEU A 255 44.55 -1.89 48.07
C LEU A 255 45.84 -1.20 47.59
N HIS A 256 45.85 0.14 47.53
CA HIS A 256 47.03 0.92 47.19
C HIS A 256 48.13 0.92 48.28
N SER A 257 47.80 0.56 49.53
CA SER A 257 48.79 0.47 50.61
C SER A 257 49.53 -0.87 50.67
N VAL A 258 48.96 -1.93 50.08
CA VAL A 258 49.50 -3.31 50.14
C VAL A 258 50.17 -3.74 48.83
N VAL A 259 49.91 -3.03 47.73
CA VAL A 259 50.48 -3.34 46.40
C VAL A 259 51.50 -2.26 46.03
N GLU A 260 52.79 -2.60 46.10
CA GLU A 260 53.81 -1.80 45.43
C GLU A 260 53.58 -1.84 43.92
N ASP A 261 53.57 -0.68 43.28
CA ASP A 261 53.43 -0.56 41.83
C ASP A 261 54.56 -1.35 41.15
N PRO A 262 54.27 -2.40 40.36
CA PRO A 262 55.30 -3.18 39.68
C PRO A 262 55.87 -2.44 38.46
N LEU A 263 55.27 -1.33 38.04
CA LEU A 263 55.62 -0.58 36.83
C LEU A 263 57.04 0.01 36.86
N PRO A 264 57.58 0.56 37.98
CA PRO A 264 58.96 1.03 38.05
C PRO A 264 59.98 -0.12 37.92
N ALA A 265 59.68 -1.29 38.51
CA ALA A 265 60.52 -2.48 38.39
C ALA A 265 60.49 -3.06 36.97
N ALA A 266 59.30 -3.12 36.37
CA ALA A 266 59.11 -3.55 34.99
C ALA A 266 59.78 -2.59 33.99
N LYS A 267 59.72 -1.27 34.25
CA LYS A 267 60.39 -0.25 33.44
C LYS A 267 61.91 -0.32 33.57
N ALA A 268 62.44 -0.50 34.78
CA ALA A 268 63.87 -0.71 34.98
C ALA A 268 64.39 -1.99 34.29
N ALA A 269 63.61 -3.07 34.32
CA ALA A 269 63.93 -4.30 33.59
C ALA A 269 63.88 -4.08 32.07
N ALA A 270 62.87 -3.37 31.56
CA ALA A 270 62.73 -3.04 30.15
C ALA A 270 63.86 -2.13 29.66
N ASP A 271 64.25 -1.12 30.44
CA ASP A 271 65.36 -0.20 30.12
C ASP A 271 66.71 -0.93 30.09
N LYS A 272 66.91 -1.92 30.98
CA LYS A 272 68.11 -2.78 30.98
C LYS A 272 68.17 -3.69 29.75
N VAL A 273 67.02 -4.22 29.31
CA VAL A 273 66.89 -4.98 28.07
C VAL A 273 67.13 -4.08 26.85
N LEU A 274 66.64 -2.84 26.88
CA LEU A 274 66.84 -1.87 25.80
C LEU A 274 68.31 -1.45 25.68
N ALA A 275 68.99 -1.19 26.81
CA ALA A 275 70.40 -0.83 26.85
C ALA A 275 71.31 -1.97 26.37
N THR A 276 71.01 -3.21 26.75
CA THR A 276 71.74 -4.39 26.23
C THR A 276 71.49 -4.62 24.74
N ARG A 277 70.28 -4.33 24.25
CA ARG A 277 69.94 -4.42 22.81
C ARG A 277 70.63 -3.34 21.98
N ILE A 278 70.72 -2.11 22.50
CA ILE A 278 71.42 -1.00 21.84
C ILE A 278 72.93 -1.27 21.78
N ASN A 279 73.56 -1.72 22.87
CA ASN A 279 74.98 -2.08 22.87
C ASN A 279 75.31 -3.28 21.96
N ARG A 280 74.37 -4.22 21.78
CA ARG A 280 74.53 -5.35 20.84
C ARG A 280 74.35 -4.94 19.38
N THR A 281 73.57 -3.90 19.11
CA THR A 281 73.30 -3.41 17.74
C THR A 281 74.44 -2.50 17.25
N VAL A 282 75.14 -1.81 18.16
CA VAL A 282 76.31 -0.96 17.82
C VAL A 282 77.58 -1.80 17.55
N ASN A 283 77.68 -3.02 18.09
CA ASN A 283 78.84 -3.91 17.89
C ASN A 283 78.72 -4.87 16.67
N LEU A 284 77.65 -4.82 15.87
CA LEU A 284 77.45 -5.73 14.72
C LEU A 284 77.66 -5.09 13.34
N ASN A 285 78.15 -3.84 13.28
CA ASN A 285 78.58 -3.20 12.03
C ASN A 285 80.09 -3.33 11.76
N ALA A 286 80.77 -4.24 12.46
CA ALA A 286 82.15 -4.63 12.15
C ALA A 286 82.21 -6.15 11.92
N GLU A 287 82.56 -6.53 10.68
CA GLU A 287 83.14 -7.81 10.25
C GLU A 287 82.22 -9.03 9.99
N GLY A 288 81.95 -9.27 8.69
CA GLY A 288 82.32 -10.47 7.90
C GLY A 288 81.87 -11.90 8.29
N GLY A 289 81.23 -12.60 7.33
CA GLY A 289 81.40 -14.07 7.13
C GLY A 289 80.13 -14.96 7.17
N GLN A 290 79.93 -15.74 6.10
CA GLN A 290 78.92 -16.80 5.82
C GLN A 290 79.03 -18.07 6.74
N PRO A 291 78.30 -19.21 6.50
CA PRO A 291 76.85 -19.51 6.34
C PRO A 291 76.39 -20.76 7.18
N ALA A 292 75.19 -21.31 6.89
CA ALA A 292 74.63 -22.65 7.18
C ALA A 292 73.59 -22.74 8.32
N ALA A 293 72.60 -23.63 8.37
CA ALA A 293 71.86 -24.46 7.41
C ALA A 293 70.71 -25.19 8.19
N CYS A 294 69.67 -25.61 7.45
CA CYS A 294 68.82 -26.80 7.66
C CYS A 294 67.80 -26.86 8.82
N GLY A 295 66.61 -27.43 8.54
CA GLY A 295 65.82 -28.09 9.60
C GLY A 295 64.31 -28.23 9.40
N THR A 296 63.88 -28.90 8.33
CA THR A 296 62.50 -29.29 7.95
C THR A 296 61.75 -30.17 8.97
N ALA A 297 60.39 -30.11 8.92
CA ALA A 297 59.43 -31.24 8.87
C ALA A 297 58.27 -31.24 9.91
N GLY A 298 57.02 -31.23 9.42
CA GLY A 298 55.84 -31.84 10.08
C GLY A 298 55.74 -33.33 9.70
N PRO A 299 54.54 -33.94 9.53
CA PRO A 299 53.21 -33.82 10.18
C PRO A 299 52.63 -35.22 10.55
N SER A 300 51.34 -35.35 10.96
CA SER A 300 50.34 -36.34 10.44
C SER A 300 49.17 -36.71 11.39
N VAL A 301 47.94 -36.36 10.96
CA VAL A 301 46.67 -37.13 10.77
C VAL A 301 46.46 -38.51 11.46
N LEU A 302 45.24 -38.76 12.01
CA LEU A 302 44.32 -39.87 11.60
C LEU A 302 42.95 -39.91 12.34
N ASN A 303 41.99 -40.53 11.64
CA ASN A 303 40.53 -40.60 11.78
C ASN A 303 39.97 -41.70 12.73
N GLU A 304 38.66 -41.55 13.09
CA GLU A 304 37.53 -42.45 12.74
C GLU A 304 36.56 -42.98 13.86
N ARG A 305 35.25 -42.71 13.63
CA ARG A 305 33.96 -43.46 13.87
C ARG A 305 33.60 -44.18 15.19
N ASN A 306 32.34 -43.97 15.63
CA ASN A 306 31.29 -45.03 15.73
C ASN A 306 29.86 -44.53 16.07
N ASN A 307 28.85 -45.28 15.60
CA ASN A 307 27.38 -45.06 15.65
C ASN A 307 26.67 -45.76 16.83
N GLY A 308 25.49 -45.24 17.26
CA GLY A 308 24.45 -45.98 18.04
C GLY A 308 23.31 -45.09 18.63
N PRO A 309 22.07 -45.57 18.86
CA PRO A 309 20.81 -44.85 18.51
C PRO A 309 19.78 -44.55 19.63
N ASN A 310 18.70 -43.82 19.24
CA ASN A 310 17.31 -43.71 19.79
C ASN A 310 16.91 -42.48 20.65
N LYS A 311 15.98 -41.62 20.17
CA LYS A 311 14.51 -41.67 20.34
C LYS A 311 13.85 -40.38 19.81
N GLY A 312 12.77 -40.53 19.03
CA GLY A 312 12.15 -39.47 18.22
C GLY A 312 11.07 -38.61 18.91
N ALA A 313 10.84 -37.44 18.30
CA ALA A 313 9.67 -36.58 18.41
C ALA A 313 8.92 -36.61 17.04
N PRO A 314 7.61 -36.29 16.98
CA PRO A 314 6.82 -36.51 15.77
C PRO A 314 7.22 -35.55 14.63
N PRO A 315 7.10 -35.95 13.35
CA PRO A 315 7.55 -35.12 12.24
C PRO A 315 6.60 -33.95 11.97
N SER A 316 7.20 -32.79 11.66
CA SER A 316 6.52 -31.62 11.14
C SER A 316 6.13 -31.87 9.68
N LEU A 317 4.96 -31.39 9.28
CA LEU A 317 4.37 -31.50 7.92
C LEU A 317 5.22 -30.84 6.81
N MET A 318 6.39 -30.27 7.12
CA MET A 318 7.25 -29.51 6.21
C MET A 318 8.65 -30.12 6.00
N ASP A 319 8.86 -31.39 6.34
CA ASP A 319 10.13 -32.07 6.05
C ASP A 319 10.15 -32.73 4.67
N TRP A 320 11.31 -32.59 4.01
CA TRP A 320 11.62 -33.02 2.65
C TRP A 320 11.58 -34.55 2.48
N ASN A 321 10.93 -35.04 1.40
CA ASN A 321 10.87 -36.47 1.07
C ASN A 321 12.09 -36.90 0.20
N PRO A 322 12.96 -37.82 0.67
CA PRO A 322 14.18 -38.22 -0.02
C PRO A 322 14.00 -39.31 -1.09
N THR A 323 12.79 -39.57 -1.60
CA THR A 323 12.55 -40.59 -2.64
C THR A 323 12.32 -40.07 -4.06
N ALA A 324 12.49 -38.77 -4.33
CA ALA A 324 12.46 -38.24 -5.69
C ALA A 324 13.77 -38.56 -6.44
N ARG A 325 13.73 -39.59 -7.29
CA ARG A 325 14.86 -40.01 -8.14
C ARG A 325 14.95 -39.15 -9.41
N THR A 326 16.11 -38.54 -9.62
CA THR A 326 16.56 -37.95 -10.88
C THR A 326 17.14 -39.03 -11.79
N PHE A 327 16.70 -39.09 -13.05
CA PHE A 327 17.42 -39.82 -14.10
C PHE A 327 18.53 -38.91 -14.64
N GLN A 328 19.78 -39.33 -14.45
CA GLN A 328 20.97 -38.79 -15.12
C GLN A 328 20.99 -39.25 -16.58
N TRP A 329 21.36 -38.34 -17.48
CA TRP A 329 22.06 -38.69 -18.71
C TRP A 329 23.38 -37.94 -18.72
N GLU A 330 24.46 -38.71 -18.83
CA GLU A 330 25.85 -38.27 -18.87
C GLU A 330 26.20 -37.65 -20.23
N GLU A 331 27.01 -36.59 -20.18
CA GLU A 331 27.70 -35.94 -21.29
C GLU A 331 28.75 -36.85 -21.94
N SER A 332 29.01 -36.61 -23.23
CA SER A 332 30.25 -36.96 -23.92
C SER A 332 30.36 -36.16 -25.23
N PRO A 333 31.58 -35.90 -25.76
CA PRO A 333 32.14 -34.55 -25.87
C PRO A 333 32.36 -34.05 -27.31
N ASP A 334 32.63 -32.74 -27.45
CA ASP A 334 33.05 -32.06 -28.69
C ASP A 334 34.30 -32.66 -29.34
N PRO A 335 34.49 -32.42 -30.66
CA PRO A 335 35.76 -31.80 -31.06
C PRO A 335 35.67 -30.71 -32.14
N GLU A 336 36.49 -29.68 -31.91
CA GLU A 336 37.16 -28.69 -32.77
C GLU A 336 36.83 -28.54 -34.26
N GLY A 337 36.67 -27.27 -34.66
CA GLY A 337 37.59 -26.67 -35.64
C GLY A 337 36.97 -25.97 -36.87
N SER A 338 37.31 -24.68 -37.01
CA SER A 338 37.49 -23.89 -38.26
C SER A 338 36.48 -22.76 -38.55
N GLU A 339 36.90 -21.53 -38.29
CA GLU A 339 36.55 -20.31 -39.07
C GLU A 339 37.15 -20.43 -40.50
N PRO A 340 36.53 -19.89 -41.58
CA PRO A 340 36.58 -18.44 -41.80
C PRO A 340 35.39 -17.76 -42.50
N ALA A 341 35.23 -16.47 -42.16
CA ALA A 341 34.71 -15.33 -42.91
C ALA A 341 34.20 -15.49 -44.37
N LEU A 342 32.94 -15.07 -44.60
CA LEU A 342 32.50 -14.43 -45.85
C LEU A 342 31.63 -13.18 -45.57
N ARG A 343 32.11 -12.03 -46.07
CA ARG A 343 31.41 -10.73 -46.20
C ARG A 343 30.37 -10.83 -47.33
N ARG A 344 29.16 -10.25 -47.26
CA ARG A 344 28.70 -8.84 -47.49
C ARG A 344 27.19 -8.93 -47.92
N PRO A 345 26.35 -7.86 -48.07
CA PRO A 345 26.44 -6.45 -47.68
C PRO A 345 25.21 -5.90 -46.91
N HIS A 346 25.45 -4.91 -46.05
CA HIS A 346 24.45 -3.97 -45.54
C HIS A 346 24.00 -2.99 -46.62
N LEU A 347 22.69 -2.81 -46.77
CA LEU A 347 22.09 -1.71 -47.52
C LEU A 347 21.76 -0.54 -46.56
N PRO A 348 22.09 0.71 -46.91
CA PRO A 348 21.78 1.88 -46.09
C PRO A 348 20.31 2.27 -46.19
N SER A 349 19.68 2.54 -45.04
CA SER A 349 18.32 3.08 -44.97
C SER A 349 18.26 4.51 -45.52
N PRO A 350 17.21 4.92 -46.27
CA PRO A 350 17.21 6.18 -47.00
C PRO A 350 17.07 7.40 -46.08
N ARG A 351 17.96 8.38 -46.28
CA ARG A 351 17.89 9.73 -45.70
C ARG A 351 16.74 10.51 -46.37
N ARG A 352 15.85 11.09 -45.57
CA ARG A 352 14.85 12.07 -46.05
C ARG A 352 15.52 13.42 -46.27
N ILE A 353 15.42 13.95 -47.48
CA ILE A 353 15.75 15.34 -47.84
C ILE A 353 14.45 16.17 -47.77
N PRO A 354 14.47 17.39 -47.19
CA PRO A 354 13.31 18.26 -47.11
C PRO A 354 13.12 19.06 -48.40
N VAL A 355 11.87 19.18 -48.88
CA VAL A 355 11.51 20.06 -50.00
C VAL A 355 10.33 20.95 -49.57
N SER A 356 10.50 22.27 -49.74
CA SER A 356 9.53 23.36 -49.47
C SER A 356 8.63 23.63 -50.72
N PRO A 357 7.87 24.75 -50.80
CA PRO A 357 6.57 25.02 -50.17
C PRO A 357 5.46 25.29 -51.22
N LEU A 358 4.25 24.76 -51.04
CA LEU A 358 3.06 25.13 -51.83
C LEU A 358 1.80 25.19 -50.93
N PRO A 359 0.77 26.00 -51.27
CA PRO A 359 0.06 26.85 -50.32
C PRO A 359 -1.04 26.14 -49.52
N ALA A 360 -1.34 26.72 -48.36
CA ALA A 360 -2.30 26.21 -47.37
C ALA A 360 -3.71 26.01 -47.95
N ALA A 361 -4.17 24.76 -47.97
CA ALA A 361 -5.59 24.44 -48.08
C ALA A 361 -6.27 24.68 -46.72
N GLU A 362 -7.43 25.33 -46.76
CA GLU A 362 -8.20 25.80 -45.61
C GLU A 362 -8.50 24.69 -44.58
N ASN A 363 -8.12 24.95 -43.33
CA ASN A 363 -8.39 24.09 -42.19
C ASN A 363 -9.89 24.04 -41.85
N LYS A 364 -10.60 23.00 -42.28
CA LYS A 364 -11.96 22.67 -41.81
C LYS A 364 -12.06 21.73 -40.60
N ASN A 365 -10.94 21.39 -39.95
CA ASN A 365 -10.96 20.48 -38.81
C ASN A 365 -10.61 21.19 -37.49
N LYS A 366 -11.59 21.89 -36.91
CA LYS A 366 -11.64 22.05 -35.45
C LYS A 366 -11.74 20.63 -34.87
N ARG A 367 -10.64 20.10 -34.32
CA ARG A 367 -10.63 18.83 -33.59
C ARG A 367 -11.76 18.86 -32.55
N ARG A 368 -12.73 17.97 -32.68
CA ARG A 368 -13.84 17.81 -31.72
C ARG A 368 -13.27 17.40 -30.36
N ARG A 369 -13.81 17.94 -29.27
CA ARG A 369 -13.46 17.52 -27.90
C ARG A 369 -13.80 16.04 -27.72
N ALA A 370 -12.88 15.25 -27.19
CA ALA A 370 -13.09 13.83 -26.95
C ALA A 370 -14.11 13.63 -25.81
N ARG A 371 -15.28 13.04 -26.11
CA ARG A 371 -16.30 12.65 -25.11
C ARG A 371 -16.07 11.20 -24.68
N LYS A 372 -15.96 10.95 -23.37
CA LYS A 372 -15.93 9.60 -22.78
C LYS A 372 -17.25 8.87 -23.06
N TRP A 373 -17.22 7.54 -23.14
CA TRP A 373 -18.43 6.73 -23.32
C TRP A 373 -19.13 6.53 -21.98
N CYS A 374 -20.45 6.71 -21.93
CA CYS A 374 -21.23 6.45 -20.71
C CYS A 374 -21.88 5.06 -20.72
N LEU A 375 -22.30 4.58 -19.56
CA LEU A 375 -22.94 3.26 -19.41
C LEU A 375 -24.21 3.12 -20.25
N LEU A 376 -25.00 4.19 -20.40
CA LEU A 376 -26.18 4.20 -21.26
C LEU A 376 -25.82 4.01 -22.73
N GLU A 377 -24.79 4.70 -23.24
CA GLU A 377 -24.29 4.51 -24.60
C GLU A 377 -23.77 3.09 -24.81
N GLU A 378 -23.09 2.52 -23.82
CA GLU A 378 -22.55 1.15 -23.88
C GLU A 378 -23.63 0.07 -23.84
N GLU A 379 -24.63 0.20 -22.98
CA GLU A 379 -25.76 -0.72 -22.87
C GLU A 379 -26.65 -0.64 -24.11
N THR A 380 -26.91 0.58 -24.59
CA THR A 380 -27.67 0.80 -25.83
C THR A 380 -26.93 0.25 -27.04
N LEU A 381 -25.59 0.36 -27.05
CA LEU A 381 -24.77 -0.28 -28.08
C LEU A 381 -24.84 -1.81 -27.98
N ARG A 382 -24.85 -2.39 -26.78
CA ARG A 382 -24.98 -3.84 -26.58
C ARG A 382 -26.33 -4.37 -27.05
N LYS A 383 -27.43 -3.76 -26.60
CA LYS A 383 -28.79 -4.09 -27.04
C LYS A 383 -28.99 -3.82 -28.53
N GLY A 384 -28.39 -2.75 -29.05
CA GLY A 384 -28.40 -2.44 -30.48
C GLY A 384 -27.69 -3.50 -31.31
N VAL A 385 -26.53 -4.00 -30.86
CA VAL A 385 -25.83 -5.09 -31.54
C VAL A 385 -26.57 -6.42 -31.44
N GLU A 386 -27.24 -6.69 -30.32
CA GLU A 386 -28.10 -7.86 -30.13
C GLU A 386 -29.33 -7.82 -31.08
N LEU A 387 -29.97 -6.65 -31.19
CA LEU A 387 -31.20 -6.48 -31.98
C LEU A 387 -30.94 -6.35 -33.49
N TYR A 388 -29.89 -5.63 -33.89
CA TYR A 388 -29.60 -5.30 -35.29
C TYR A 388 -28.40 -6.07 -35.86
N GLY A 389 -27.59 -6.75 -35.05
CA GLY A 389 -26.41 -7.50 -35.48
C GLY A 389 -25.11 -6.68 -35.53
N SER A 390 -23.98 -7.37 -35.31
CA SER A 390 -22.64 -6.75 -35.29
C SER A 390 -22.19 -6.36 -36.71
N GLY A 391 -22.41 -5.10 -37.08
CA GLY A 391 -22.13 -4.59 -38.42
C GLY A 391 -23.08 -3.48 -38.87
N ASN A 392 -24.29 -3.44 -38.29
CA ASN A 392 -25.35 -2.51 -38.65
C ASN A 392 -25.30 -1.22 -37.82
N TRP A 393 -24.10 -0.62 -37.73
CA TRP A 393 -23.82 0.57 -36.92
C TRP A 393 -24.64 1.80 -37.32
N LYS A 394 -24.99 1.91 -38.60
CA LYS A 394 -25.85 2.99 -39.10
C LYS A 394 -27.26 2.87 -38.57
N ASP A 395 -27.79 1.65 -38.50
CA ASP A 395 -29.15 1.41 -38.03
C ASP A 395 -29.22 1.56 -36.52
N ILE A 396 -28.21 1.06 -35.79
CA ILE A 396 -28.06 1.27 -34.34
C ILE A 396 -27.98 2.77 -34.01
N LEU A 397 -27.21 3.55 -34.79
CA LEU A 397 -27.09 4.99 -34.58
C LEU A 397 -28.39 5.72 -34.92
N SER A 398 -29.04 5.39 -36.04
CA SER A 398 -30.23 6.09 -36.53
C SER A 398 -31.47 5.82 -35.68
N ASN A 399 -31.53 4.65 -35.04
CA ASN A 399 -32.62 4.27 -34.14
C ASN A 399 -32.41 4.74 -32.69
N ASN A 400 -31.23 5.27 -32.35
CA ASN A 400 -30.91 5.80 -31.02
C ASN A 400 -30.15 7.15 -31.10
N PRO A 401 -30.68 8.16 -31.83
CA PRO A 401 -29.98 9.43 -32.06
C PRO A 401 -29.85 10.27 -30.79
N ASP A 402 -30.72 10.04 -29.83
CA ASP A 402 -30.81 10.65 -28.50
C ASP A 402 -29.78 10.08 -27.52
N VAL A 403 -29.40 8.82 -27.67
CA VAL A 403 -28.34 8.19 -26.86
C VAL A 403 -26.96 8.51 -27.42
N PHE A 404 -26.81 8.46 -28.75
CA PHE A 404 -25.52 8.60 -29.43
C PHE A 404 -25.27 10.04 -29.93
N ILE A 405 -25.49 11.04 -29.08
CA ILE A 405 -25.42 12.45 -29.45
C ILE A 405 -24.00 12.83 -29.91
N GLY A 406 -23.87 13.11 -31.21
CA GLY A 406 -22.62 13.50 -31.84
C GLY A 406 -21.63 12.35 -32.08
N ARG A 407 -22.06 11.09 -31.88
CA ARG A 407 -21.30 9.89 -32.27
C ARG A 407 -21.53 9.57 -33.73
N THR A 408 -20.58 8.85 -34.32
CA THR A 408 -20.65 8.36 -35.69
C THR A 408 -20.76 6.83 -35.71
N PRO A 409 -21.20 6.21 -36.82
CA PRO A 409 -21.24 4.75 -36.93
C PRO A 409 -19.86 4.11 -36.73
N VAL A 410 -18.78 4.84 -37.05
CA VAL A 410 -17.39 4.41 -36.81
C VAL A 410 -17.06 4.41 -35.31
N ASP A 411 -17.52 5.41 -34.56
CA ASP A 411 -17.32 5.48 -33.11
C ASP A 411 -17.98 4.28 -32.41
N LEU A 412 -19.20 3.93 -32.82
CA LEU A 412 -19.93 2.75 -32.30
C LEU A 412 -19.18 1.45 -32.61
N LYS A 413 -18.69 1.30 -33.84
CA LYS A 413 -17.86 0.15 -34.24
C LYS A 413 -16.59 0.05 -33.41
N ASP A 414 -15.87 1.16 -33.21
CA ASP A 414 -14.62 1.18 -32.45
C ASP A 414 -14.85 0.96 -30.96
N LYS A 415 -15.94 1.49 -30.40
CA LYS A 415 -16.33 1.21 -29.02
C LYS A 415 -16.72 -0.23 -28.84
N TRP A 416 -17.54 -0.80 -29.73
CA TRP A 416 -17.89 -2.22 -29.70
C TRP A 416 -16.64 -3.08 -29.76
N ARG A 417 -15.71 -2.77 -30.68
CA ARG A 417 -14.41 -3.45 -30.76
C ARG A 417 -13.62 -3.34 -29.45
N ASN A 418 -13.65 -2.19 -28.77
CA ASN A 418 -12.99 -2.01 -27.48
C ASN A 418 -13.71 -2.74 -26.33
N MET A 419 -15.05 -2.78 -26.33
CA MET A 419 -15.84 -3.57 -25.37
C MET A 419 -15.58 -5.07 -25.54
N MET A 420 -15.48 -5.53 -26.78
CA MET A 420 -15.12 -6.92 -27.12
C MET A 420 -13.63 -7.22 -26.84
N ARG A 421 -12.75 -6.22 -26.91
CA ARG A 421 -11.33 -6.33 -26.52
C ARG A 421 -11.11 -6.20 -25.01
N GLY A 422 -12.07 -5.63 -24.28
CA GLY A 422 -12.08 -5.56 -22.83
C GLY A 422 -12.17 -6.92 -22.15
N ILE A 423 -12.42 -7.98 -22.92
CA ILE A 423 -12.43 -9.36 -22.43
C ILE A 423 -11.03 -10.01 -22.50
N VAL A 424 -10.09 -9.59 -23.36
CA VAL A 424 -8.70 -10.06 -23.29
C VAL A 424 -7.74 -9.02 -23.90
N ARG A 425 -7.07 -8.25 -23.03
CA ARG A 425 -5.62 -8.03 -23.05
C ARG A 425 -5.25 -7.09 -21.89
N PRO A 426 -4.48 -7.54 -20.89
CA PRO A 426 -3.90 -6.62 -19.93
C PRO A 426 -2.98 -5.63 -20.67
N PRO A 427 -2.81 -4.38 -20.19
CA PRO A 427 -1.65 -3.57 -20.58
C PRO A 427 -0.39 -4.42 -20.46
N THR A 428 0.58 -4.21 -21.35
CA THR A 428 1.92 -4.79 -21.14
C THR A 428 2.34 -4.43 -19.71
N THR A 429 2.79 -5.41 -18.95
CA THR A 429 3.15 -5.31 -17.52
C THR A 429 3.99 -4.06 -17.21
N GLU A 430 4.87 -3.68 -18.13
CA GLU A 430 5.68 -2.45 -18.05
C GLU A 430 4.85 -1.16 -18.00
N LYS A 431 3.81 -1.00 -18.84
CA LYS A 431 2.96 0.21 -18.82
C LYS A 431 2.08 0.26 -17.58
N ALA A 432 1.65 -0.89 -17.07
CA ALA A 432 0.87 -0.96 -15.83
C ALA A 432 1.72 -0.59 -14.61
N ALA A 433 2.98 -1.04 -14.58
CA ALA A 433 3.92 -0.69 -13.52
C ALA A 433 4.28 0.80 -13.52
N ASP A 434 4.49 1.40 -14.70
CA ASP A 434 4.75 2.84 -14.84
C ASP A 434 3.55 3.66 -14.31
N ILE A 435 2.32 3.28 -14.69
CA ILE A 435 1.10 3.95 -14.20
C ILE A 435 0.94 3.83 -12.68
N LEU A 436 1.20 2.64 -12.12
CA LEU A 436 1.13 2.43 -10.67
C LEU A 436 2.16 3.28 -9.93
N LEU A 437 3.38 3.37 -10.44
CA LEU A 437 4.44 4.18 -9.85
C LEU A 437 4.10 5.68 -9.87
N GLU A 438 3.58 6.18 -11.00
CA GLU A 438 3.11 7.56 -11.12
C GLU A 438 1.95 7.86 -10.16
N ALA A 439 1.01 6.93 -10.01
CA ALA A 439 -0.10 7.06 -9.07
C ALA A 439 0.37 7.07 -7.61
N LEU A 440 1.26 6.15 -7.23
CA LEU A 440 1.86 6.10 -5.89
C LEU A 440 2.66 7.36 -5.59
N PHE A 441 3.44 7.85 -6.56
CA PHE A 441 4.17 9.11 -6.43
C PHE A 441 3.23 10.29 -6.20
N SER A 442 2.14 10.37 -6.98
CA SER A 442 1.11 11.42 -6.83
C SER A 442 0.43 11.36 -5.47
N ALA A 443 0.17 10.16 -4.94
CA ALA A 443 -0.38 10.00 -3.59
C ALA A 443 0.60 10.50 -2.51
N CYS A 444 1.90 10.20 -2.64
CA CYS A 444 2.93 10.71 -1.73
C CYS A 444 3.03 12.24 -1.78
N GLN A 445 2.94 12.85 -2.97
CA GLN A 445 2.92 14.30 -3.14
C GLN A 445 1.74 14.92 -2.39
N ASN A 446 0.52 14.41 -2.61
CA ASN A 446 -0.68 14.92 -1.94
C ASN A 446 -0.56 14.83 -0.41
N LEU A 447 -0.07 13.70 0.12
CA LEU A 447 0.15 13.53 1.55
C LEU A 447 1.19 14.52 2.12
N ALA A 448 2.22 14.83 1.36
CA ALA A 448 3.24 15.80 1.77
C ALA A 448 2.72 17.25 1.74
N ASP A 449 1.87 17.57 0.76
CA ASP A 449 1.21 18.88 0.64
C ASP A 449 0.22 19.08 1.80
N GLU A 450 -0.56 18.05 2.15
CA GLU A 450 -1.47 18.06 3.31
C GLU A 450 -0.73 18.26 4.65
N ALA A 451 0.47 17.68 4.80
CA ALA A 451 1.27 17.79 6.02
C ALA A 451 1.97 19.15 6.19
N SER A 452 2.05 19.97 5.13
CA SER A 452 2.79 21.23 5.12
C SER A 452 1.90 22.41 5.58
N SER A 453 1.74 22.56 6.90
CA SER A 453 0.92 23.62 7.52
C SER A 453 1.64 24.97 7.72
N LEU A 454 2.85 25.16 7.18
CA LEU A 454 3.66 26.37 7.33
C LEU A 454 4.01 27.02 5.97
N PRO A 455 3.91 28.36 5.82
CA PRO A 455 3.99 29.02 4.51
C PRO A 455 5.37 29.13 3.86
N ASN A 456 6.45 28.56 4.44
CA ASN A 456 7.81 29.00 4.09
C ASN A 456 8.84 27.93 3.71
N GLU A 457 8.43 26.68 3.48
CA GLU A 457 9.29 25.69 2.80
C GLU A 457 8.44 24.91 1.79
N GLN A 458 8.46 25.33 0.52
CA GLN A 458 7.97 24.48 -0.56
C GLN A 458 8.89 23.25 -0.65
N LYS A 459 8.41 22.10 -0.18
CA LYS A 459 9.07 20.81 -0.39
C LYS A 459 8.83 20.39 -1.84
N GLU A 460 9.89 20.45 -2.64
CA GLU A 460 9.82 20.05 -4.03
C GLU A 460 10.01 18.54 -4.15
N PHE A 461 9.01 17.82 -4.68
CA PHE A 461 9.17 16.40 -5.03
C PHE A 461 9.21 16.26 -6.55
N LYS A 462 10.12 15.41 -7.01
CA LYS A 462 10.33 15.16 -8.44
C LYS A 462 10.46 13.67 -8.70
N LEU A 463 9.74 13.20 -9.71
CA LEU A 463 9.89 11.87 -10.25
C LEU A 463 10.76 11.96 -11.51
N TYR A 464 11.90 11.27 -11.50
CA TYR A 464 12.82 11.25 -12.63
C TYR A 464 12.90 9.87 -13.24
N ARG A 465 12.96 9.84 -14.58
CA ARG A 465 13.34 8.66 -15.35
C ARG A 465 14.75 8.90 -15.89
N GLN A 466 15.73 8.31 -15.22
CA GLN A 466 17.15 8.48 -15.57
C GLN A 466 17.84 7.12 -15.62
N HIS A 467 18.78 6.97 -16.56
CA HIS A 467 19.69 5.84 -16.59
C HIS A 467 20.84 6.09 -15.60
N VAL A 468 21.11 5.12 -14.73
CA VAL A 468 22.17 5.21 -13.71
C VAL A 468 23.07 3.98 -13.85
N ASP A 469 24.33 4.18 -14.22
CA ASP A 469 25.27 3.07 -14.42
C ASP A 469 25.83 2.55 -13.10
N ASN A 470 25.97 3.43 -12.11
CA ASN A 470 26.58 3.14 -10.82
C ASN A 470 26.12 4.16 -9.76
N LEU A 471 26.20 3.79 -8.49
CA LEU A 471 25.68 4.58 -7.37
C LEU A 471 26.45 5.88 -7.14
N HIS A 472 27.72 5.93 -7.51
CA HIS A 472 28.54 7.13 -7.33
C HIS A 472 28.05 8.34 -8.15
N GLN A 473 27.31 8.11 -9.25
CA GLN A 473 26.71 9.18 -10.05
C GLN A 473 25.67 9.99 -9.26
N LEU A 474 25.02 9.37 -8.26
CA LEU A 474 24.01 10.02 -7.43
C LEU A 474 24.64 10.77 -6.24
N ALA A 475 25.88 10.47 -5.91
CA ALA A 475 26.49 10.90 -4.65
C ALA A 475 26.84 12.39 -4.60
N GLY A 476 26.76 13.11 -5.72
CA GLY A 476 26.97 14.56 -5.82
C GLY A 476 25.69 15.39 -5.75
N ASP A 477 24.53 14.77 -6.03
CA ASP A 477 23.25 15.48 -6.18
C ASP A 477 22.29 15.23 -5.00
N TYR A 478 22.58 14.24 -4.15
CA TYR A 478 21.71 13.81 -3.07
C TYR A 478 22.47 13.63 -1.75
N ASP A 479 21.86 13.99 -0.63
CA ASP A 479 22.39 13.72 0.72
C ASP A 479 22.19 12.26 1.14
N SER A 480 21.12 11.63 0.63
CA SER A 480 20.76 10.25 0.96
C SER A 480 20.03 9.58 -0.20
N VAL A 481 20.39 8.34 -0.50
CA VAL A 481 19.81 7.50 -1.56
C VAL A 481 19.33 6.19 -0.97
N ILE A 482 18.07 5.81 -1.24
CA ILE A 482 17.48 4.52 -0.82
C ILE A 482 17.33 3.62 -2.05
N ILE A 483 17.95 2.45 -2.02
CA ILE A 483 18.00 1.49 -3.12
C ILE A 483 16.88 0.44 -2.93
N CYS A 484 15.91 0.44 -3.84
CA CYS A 484 14.72 -0.42 -3.82
C CYS A 484 14.61 -1.31 -5.08
N LEU A 485 15.73 -1.82 -5.59
CA LEU A 485 15.80 -2.52 -6.89
C LEU A 485 15.38 -4.00 -6.86
N GLY A 486 14.94 -4.52 -5.70
CA GLY A 486 14.54 -5.91 -5.55
C GLY A 486 15.64 -6.88 -6.03
N ALA A 487 15.30 -7.82 -6.90
CA ALA A 487 16.26 -8.81 -7.42
C ALA A 487 17.32 -8.18 -8.32
N LYS A 488 17.06 -7.00 -8.90
CA LYS A 488 18.02 -6.27 -9.74
C LYS A 488 19.05 -5.49 -8.93
N ALA A 489 19.01 -5.49 -7.60
CA ALA A 489 20.01 -4.80 -6.79
C ALA A 489 21.45 -5.27 -7.11
N CYS A 490 21.63 -6.56 -7.42
CA CYS A 490 22.93 -7.13 -7.80
C CYS A 490 23.42 -6.71 -9.20
N SER A 491 22.59 -6.03 -10.01
CA SER A 491 23.02 -5.46 -11.29
C SER A 491 23.85 -4.19 -11.14
N LEU A 492 23.80 -3.54 -9.96
CA LEU A 492 24.66 -2.41 -9.64
C LEU A 492 26.09 -2.91 -9.37
N PRO A 493 27.12 -2.33 -10.03
CA PRO A 493 28.51 -2.76 -9.86
C PRO A 493 28.98 -2.79 -8.41
N GLU A 494 28.51 -1.83 -7.60
CA GLU A 494 28.90 -1.72 -6.19
C GLU A 494 28.29 -2.81 -5.31
N LEU A 495 27.17 -3.42 -5.72
CA LEU A 495 26.43 -4.42 -4.95
C LEU A 495 26.57 -5.84 -5.52
N ALA A 496 27.12 -5.97 -6.73
CA ALA A 496 27.41 -7.24 -7.37
C ALA A 496 28.19 -8.17 -6.44
N ASN A 497 27.66 -9.38 -6.22
CA ASN A 497 28.22 -10.41 -5.33
C ASN A 497 28.42 -9.99 -3.86
N LYS A 498 27.80 -8.90 -3.40
CA LYS A 498 27.88 -8.44 -1.99
C LYS A 498 26.61 -8.67 -1.19
N LEU A 499 25.45 -8.71 -1.87
CA LEU A 499 24.17 -8.97 -1.22
C LEU A 499 23.90 -10.47 -1.12
N PRO A 500 23.53 -11.01 0.06
CA PRO A 500 23.20 -12.43 0.23
C PRO A 500 21.78 -12.76 -0.29
N LEU A 501 21.47 -12.35 -1.52
CA LEU A 501 20.18 -12.56 -2.16
C LEU A 501 20.22 -13.81 -3.04
N ARG A 502 19.15 -14.61 -2.96
CA ARG A 502 18.91 -15.74 -3.86
C ARG A 502 17.75 -15.39 -4.78
N THR A 503 17.93 -15.53 -6.08
CA THR A 503 16.84 -15.31 -7.03
C THR A 503 15.92 -16.52 -7.07
N CYS A 504 14.61 -16.26 -7.10
CA CYS A 504 13.61 -17.29 -7.31
C CYS A 504 12.52 -16.77 -8.25
N ARG A 505 12.56 -17.22 -9.50
CA ARG A 505 11.48 -16.98 -10.46
C ARG A 505 10.24 -17.78 -10.04
N GLY A 506 9.09 -17.16 -10.14
CA GLY A 506 7.80 -17.78 -9.86
C GLY A 506 6.80 -17.42 -10.94
N VAL A 507 6.12 -18.43 -11.46
CA VAL A 507 5.04 -18.31 -12.44
C VAL A 507 3.71 -18.45 -11.72
N ILE A 508 2.76 -17.60 -12.11
CA ILE A 508 1.37 -17.57 -11.64
C ILE A 508 0.49 -17.85 -12.86
N ALA A 509 -0.42 -18.81 -12.73
CA ALA A 509 -1.38 -19.18 -13.75
C ALA A 509 -2.75 -18.55 -13.43
N GLU A 510 -3.39 -17.97 -14.43
CA GLU A 510 -4.73 -17.41 -14.30
C GLU A 510 -5.76 -18.33 -14.92
N PHE A 511 -6.85 -18.56 -14.19
CA PHE A 511 -7.96 -19.37 -14.61
C PHE A 511 -9.26 -18.57 -14.54
N GLN A 512 -10.18 -18.92 -15.43
CA GLN A 512 -11.49 -18.29 -15.53
C GLN A 512 -12.59 -19.34 -15.57
N LEU A 513 -13.68 -19.05 -14.88
CA LEU A 513 -14.85 -19.90 -14.86
C LEU A 513 -15.64 -19.75 -16.18
N PRO A 514 -15.88 -20.85 -16.95
CA PRO A 514 -16.57 -20.80 -18.24
C PRO A 514 -17.93 -20.10 -18.12
N SER A 515 -18.23 -19.18 -19.04
CA SER A 515 -19.38 -18.24 -18.91
C SER A 515 -20.76 -18.91 -18.85
N ASP A 516 -20.86 -20.14 -19.33
CA ASP A 516 -22.05 -21.00 -19.32
C ASP A 516 -22.26 -21.74 -17.98
N THR A 517 -21.28 -21.70 -17.08
CA THR A 517 -21.37 -22.33 -15.76
C THR A 517 -22.19 -21.47 -14.80
N VAL A 518 -23.24 -22.08 -14.24
CA VAL A 518 -24.20 -21.47 -13.29
C VAL A 518 -23.59 -21.28 -11.89
N GLU A 519 -22.68 -22.17 -11.48
CA GLU A 519 -21.95 -22.04 -10.22
C GLU A 519 -20.98 -20.86 -10.30
N GLU A 520 -20.83 -20.10 -9.23
CA GLU A 520 -19.85 -19.00 -9.11
C GLU A 520 -19.10 -19.12 -7.78
N TYR A 521 -17.89 -18.57 -7.73
CA TYR A 521 -17.20 -18.41 -6.45
C TYR A 521 -17.79 -17.20 -5.72
N GLY A 522 -18.26 -17.38 -4.49
CA GLY A 522 -18.90 -16.29 -3.74
C GLY A 522 -17.99 -15.06 -3.61
N ASN A 523 -18.52 -13.86 -3.82
CA ASN A 523 -17.74 -12.60 -3.74
C ASN A 523 -17.14 -12.31 -2.36
N GLN A 524 -17.66 -12.94 -1.32
CA GLN A 524 -17.16 -12.82 0.05
C GLN A 524 -16.25 -14.00 0.46
N SER A 525 -16.04 -14.96 -0.44
CA SER A 525 -15.24 -16.15 -0.14
C SER A 525 -13.75 -15.81 -0.15
N PRO A 526 -12.97 -16.38 0.79
CA PRO A 526 -11.57 -16.00 0.98
C PRO A 526 -10.65 -16.59 -0.10
N SER A 527 -9.50 -15.94 -0.32
CA SER A 527 -8.39 -16.59 -1.02
C SER A 527 -7.87 -17.77 -0.19
N ILE A 528 -7.44 -18.83 -0.87
CA ILE A 528 -7.02 -20.09 -0.24
C ILE A 528 -5.49 -20.14 -0.22
N LEU A 529 -4.91 -20.43 0.94
CA LEU A 529 -3.48 -20.72 1.08
C LEU A 529 -3.31 -22.24 1.25
N SER A 530 -2.69 -22.87 0.27
CA SER A 530 -2.28 -24.29 0.28
C SER A 530 -0.96 -24.44 -0.46
N ASP A 531 -0.59 -25.67 -0.85
CA ASP A 531 0.61 -25.95 -1.67
C ASP A 531 0.69 -25.08 -2.93
N ALA A 532 -0.47 -24.74 -3.51
CA ALA A 532 -0.63 -23.65 -4.47
C ALA A 532 -1.70 -22.69 -3.95
N TRP A 533 -1.31 -21.46 -3.63
CA TRP A 533 -2.27 -20.43 -3.23
C TRP A 533 -3.21 -20.08 -4.38
N MET A 534 -4.45 -19.77 -4.03
CA MET A 534 -5.52 -19.38 -4.96
C MET A 534 -6.08 -18.04 -4.54
N ALA A 535 -5.80 -17.00 -5.33
CA ALA A 535 -6.28 -15.65 -5.11
C ALA A 535 -7.41 -15.34 -6.08
N PHE A 536 -8.65 -15.39 -5.58
CA PHE A 536 -9.84 -15.06 -6.36
C PHE A 536 -9.92 -13.56 -6.60
N GLN A 537 -10.12 -13.16 -7.85
CA GLN A 537 -10.23 -11.77 -8.32
C GLN A 537 -11.68 -11.47 -8.69
N GLY A 538 -12.60 -11.83 -7.79
CA GLY A 538 -14.05 -11.85 -8.03
C GLY A 538 -14.57 -13.27 -8.28
N PRO A 539 -15.83 -13.39 -8.75
CA PRO A 539 -16.56 -14.66 -8.71
C PRO A 539 -16.13 -15.66 -9.79
N ARG A 540 -15.44 -15.18 -10.83
CA ARG A 540 -15.16 -15.94 -12.05
C ARG A 540 -13.70 -15.96 -12.46
N THR A 541 -12.81 -15.33 -11.70
CA THR A 541 -11.38 -15.25 -12.03
C THR A 541 -10.54 -15.60 -10.83
N VAL A 542 -9.50 -16.41 -11.03
CA VAL A 542 -8.58 -16.82 -9.97
C VAL A 542 -7.15 -16.88 -10.48
N SER A 543 -6.24 -16.30 -9.70
CA SER A 543 -4.80 -16.48 -9.87
C SER A 543 -4.34 -17.62 -8.98
N ILE A 544 -3.68 -18.61 -9.55
CA ILE A 544 -3.11 -19.76 -8.86
C ILE A 544 -1.60 -19.64 -8.90
N GLY A 545 -0.94 -19.74 -7.75
CA GLY A 545 0.50 -19.67 -7.72
C GLY A 545 1.15 -20.33 -6.51
N SER A 546 2.47 -20.32 -6.43
CA SER A 546 3.38 -19.99 -7.53
C SER A 546 4.35 -21.15 -7.72
N THR A 547 4.89 -21.33 -8.92
CA THR A 547 6.05 -22.21 -9.13
C THR A 547 7.30 -21.64 -8.43
N TRP A 548 8.35 -22.45 -8.30
CA TRP A 548 9.59 -22.06 -7.62
C TRP A 548 10.82 -22.49 -8.42
N GLN A 549 11.38 -21.55 -9.19
CA GLN A 549 12.60 -21.76 -9.96
C GLN A 549 13.75 -20.97 -9.32
N TRP A 550 14.53 -21.67 -8.48
CA TRP A 550 15.68 -21.11 -7.80
C TRP A 550 16.85 -20.86 -8.75
N LYS A 551 17.70 -19.89 -8.39
CA LYS A 551 18.90 -19.48 -9.17
C LYS A 551 18.57 -19.04 -10.60
N SER A 552 17.35 -18.57 -10.82
CA SER A 552 16.94 -18.06 -12.13
C SER A 552 17.54 -16.68 -12.37
N GLU A 553 18.05 -16.46 -13.58
CA GLU A 553 18.49 -15.14 -14.08
C GLU A 553 17.46 -14.55 -15.04
N ASN A 554 16.29 -15.16 -15.19
CA ASN A 554 15.24 -14.66 -16.05
C ASN A 554 14.34 -13.65 -15.31
N TYR A 555 14.65 -12.36 -15.52
CA TYR A 555 13.92 -11.22 -14.98
C TYR A 555 12.66 -10.84 -15.79
N SER A 556 12.37 -11.54 -16.90
CA SER A 556 11.24 -11.18 -17.75
C SER A 556 9.91 -11.44 -17.04
N SER A 557 8.94 -10.54 -17.21
CA SER A 557 7.57 -10.79 -16.76
C SER A 557 6.78 -11.66 -17.75
N THR A 558 7.28 -11.81 -18.98
CA THR A 558 6.69 -12.66 -20.01
C THR A 558 6.99 -14.13 -19.72
N VAL A 559 6.04 -14.98 -20.07
CA VAL A 559 6.07 -16.43 -19.93
C VAL A 559 5.86 -17.01 -21.32
N SER A 560 6.70 -17.97 -21.75
CA SER A 560 6.47 -18.66 -23.03
C SER A 560 5.30 -19.64 -22.90
N ASP A 561 4.75 -20.10 -24.02
CA ASP A 561 3.63 -21.05 -23.98
C ASP A 561 4.05 -22.37 -23.30
N GLU A 562 5.29 -22.81 -23.48
CA GLU A 562 5.83 -24.00 -22.82
C GLU A 562 6.00 -23.80 -21.31
N GLU A 563 6.52 -22.65 -20.88
CA GLU A 563 6.65 -22.32 -19.45
C GLU A 563 5.27 -22.20 -18.79
N ALA A 564 4.30 -21.63 -19.51
CA ALA A 564 2.92 -21.47 -19.06
C ALA A 564 2.22 -22.83 -18.89
N LEU A 565 2.36 -23.74 -19.85
CA LEU A 565 1.84 -25.11 -19.77
C LEU A 565 2.49 -25.88 -18.62
N THR A 566 3.82 -25.80 -18.48
CA THR A 566 4.55 -26.43 -17.37
C THR A 566 4.05 -25.94 -16.02
N ALA A 567 3.86 -24.63 -15.87
CA ALA A 567 3.34 -24.05 -14.63
C ALA A 567 1.89 -24.47 -14.36
N LYS A 568 1.05 -24.54 -15.39
CA LYS A 568 -0.33 -25.03 -15.29
C LYS A 568 -0.36 -26.47 -14.78
N ASP A 569 0.43 -27.35 -15.39
CA ASP A 569 0.47 -28.78 -15.07
C ASP A 569 1.03 -29.03 -13.66
N GLU A 570 1.89 -28.14 -13.15
CA GLU A 570 2.36 -28.18 -11.76
C GLU A 570 1.33 -27.67 -10.76
N LEU A 571 0.65 -26.55 -11.07
CA LEU A 571 -0.18 -25.81 -10.12
C LEU A 571 -1.62 -26.33 -10.04
N LEU A 572 -2.20 -26.76 -11.17
CA LEU A 572 -3.61 -27.18 -11.23
C LEU A 572 -3.89 -28.40 -10.33
N PRO A 573 -3.06 -29.46 -10.31
CA PRO A 573 -3.28 -30.58 -9.39
C PRO A 573 -3.26 -30.16 -7.92
N LYS A 574 -2.32 -29.29 -7.53
CA LYS A 574 -2.19 -28.76 -6.16
C LYS A 574 -3.43 -27.95 -5.76
N ALA A 575 -3.91 -27.08 -6.63
CA ALA A 575 -5.12 -26.30 -6.40
C ALA A 575 -6.37 -27.20 -6.31
N SER A 576 -6.49 -28.19 -7.20
CA SER A 576 -7.62 -29.12 -7.25
C SER A 576 -7.71 -30.02 -6.02
N GLY A 577 -6.60 -30.26 -5.33
CA GLY A 577 -6.58 -31.01 -4.07
C GLY A 577 -7.36 -30.31 -2.94
N VAL A 578 -7.47 -28.99 -2.97
CA VAL A 578 -8.21 -28.20 -1.97
C VAL A 578 -9.54 -27.70 -2.51
N TYR A 579 -9.60 -27.30 -3.77
CA TYR A 579 -10.82 -26.86 -4.44
C TYR A 579 -11.04 -27.65 -5.75
N PRO A 580 -11.64 -28.85 -5.68
CA PRO A 580 -11.78 -29.73 -6.85
C PRO A 580 -12.48 -29.09 -8.06
N GLY A 581 -13.40 -28.15 -7.81
CA GLY A 581 -14.12 -27.40 -8.85
C GLY A 581 -13.21 -26.63 -9.81
N ILE A 582 -11.98 -26.28 -9.39
CA ILE A 582 -11.02 -25.55 -10.22
C ILE A 582 -10.61 -26.31 -11.48
N SER A 583 -10.72 -27.64 -11.47
CA SER A 583 -10.40 -28.49 -12.62
C SER A 583 -11.28 -28.22 -13.85
N LYS A 584 -12.46 -27.59 -13.63
CA LYS A 584 -13.41 -27.20 -14.68
C LYS A 584 -13.15 -25.79 -15.23
N TRP A 585 -12.20 -25.06 -14.66
CA TRP A 585 -11.94 -23.68 -15.05
C TRP A 585 -10.95 -23.64 -16.21
N ASP A 586 -11.14 -22.67 -17.11
CA ASP A 586 -10.31 -22.50 -18.29
C ASP A 586 -9.01 -21.77 -17.92
N PHE A 587 -7.89 -22.31 -18.38
CA PHE A 587 -6.61 -21.61 -18.30
C PHE A 587 -6.61 -20.43 -19.28
N VAL A 588 -6.31 -19.23 -18.79
CA VAL A 588 -6.32 -17.99 -19.59
C VAL A 588 -4.89 -17.64 -20.03
N HIS A 589 -4.00 -17.40 -19.07
CA HIS A 589 -2.61 -17.05 -19.33
C HIS A 589 -1.74 -17.26 -18.08
N ALA A 590 -0.43 -17.14 -18.24
CA ALA A 590 0.52 -17.13 -17.13
C ALA A 590 1.37 -15.85 -17.13
N ARG A 591 1.81 -15.44 -15.94
CA ARG A 591 2.75 -14.32 -15.74
C ARG A 591 3.85 -14.73 -14.77
N ALA A 592 5.03 -14.14 -14.91
CA ALA A 592 6.15 -14.42 -14.03
C ALA A 592 6.67 -13.20 -13.31
N GLY A 593 7.32 -13.45 -12.17
CA GLY A 593 8.12 -12.47 -11.46
C GLY A 593 9.33 -13.15 -10.83
N ILE A 594 10.35 -12.35 -10.52
CA ILE A 594 11.56 -12.82 -9.85
C ILE A 594 11.60 -12.26 -8.42
N ARG A 595 11.66 -13.17 -7.45
CA ARG A 595 11.76 -12.84 -6.03
C ARG A 595 13.21 -12.71 -5.63
N ALA A 596 13.52 -11.63 -4.93
CA ALA A 596 14.78 -11.49 -4.19
C ALA A 596 14.60 -12.16 -2.82
N MET A 597 15.02 -13.41 -2.70
CA MET A 597 14.90 -14.17 -1.45
C MET A 597 16.09 -13.84 -0.54
N PRO A 598 15.85 -13.38 0.70
CA PRO A 598 16.91 -13.14 1.65
C PRO A 598 17.51 -14.47 2.14
N PRO A 599 18.66 -14.45 2.85
CA PRO A 599 19.21 -15.66 3.42
C PRO A 599 18.25 -16.24 4.47
N LEU A 600 18.33 -17.54 4.69
CA LEU A 600 17.61 -18.18 5.78
C LEU A 600 18.48 -18.08 7.04
N THR A 601 17.96 -17.40 8.07
CA THR A 601 18.62 -17.27 9.37
C THR A 601 17.82 -18.02 10.44
N THR A 602 18.31 -18.05 11.68
CA THR A 602 17.56 -18.56 12.85
C THR A 602 16.27 -17.77 13.08
N ASN A 603 16.22 -16.50 12.65
CA ASN A 603 15.04 -15.63 12.74
C ASN A 603 14.15 -15.74 11.47
N GLY A 604 14.48 -16.66 10.56
CA GLY A 604 13.82 -16.84 9.28
C GLY A 604 14.44 -16.00 8.16
N SER A 605 13.67 -15.81 7.10
CA SER A 605 14.05 -15.06 5.89
C SER A 605 13.52 -13.62 5.97
N LEU A 606 14.27 -12.77 6.69
CA LEU A 606 13.95 -11.36 6.90
C LEU A 606 14.52 -10.47 5.78
N PRO A 607 13.84 -9.37 5.42
CA PRO A 607 14.35 -8.35 4.50
C PRO A 607 15.72 -7.81 4.87
N LEU A 608 16.47 -7.39 3.86
CA LEU A 608 17.77 -6.75 4.00
C LEU A 608 17.58 -5.24 4.10
N LEU A 609 17.83 -4.66 5.27
CA LEU A 609 17.86 -3.22 5.49
C LEU A 609 19.24 -2.78 5.94
N GLY A 610 19.55 -1.50 5.75
CA GLY A 610 20.75 -0.90 6.32
C GLY A 610 21.53 0.00 5.38
N CYS A 611 22.53 0.64 5.96
CA CYS A 611 23.48 1.53 5.29
C CYS A 611 24.49 0.71 4.47
N LEU A 612 24.79 1.17 3.25
CA LEU A 612 25.66 0.51 2.28
C LEU A 612 27.01 1.22 2.11
N ASP A 613 27.31 2.28 2.87
CA ASP A 613 28.53 3.09 2.71
C ASP A 613 29.82 2.25 2.70
N GLU A 614 29.93 1.23 3.55
CA GLU A 614 31.09 0.34 3.60
C GLU A 614 31.22 -0.52 2.34
N MET A 615 30.10 -0.88 1.71
CA MET A 615 30.07 -1.70 0.49
C MET A 615 30.31 -0.86 -0.76
N VAL A 616 29.74 0.35 -0.81
CA VAL A 616 29.88 1.28 -1.94
C VAL A 616 31.26 1.94 -1.96
N GLY A 617 31.84 2.17 -0.77
CA GLY A 617 33.10 2.89 -0.59
C GLY A 617 32.84 4.40 -0.49
N LYS A 618 33.24 5.03 0.63
CA LYS A 618 33.00 6.46 0.85
C LYS A 618 33.83 7.31 -0.12
N LYS A 619 33.16 7.98 -1.07
CA LYS A 619 33.73 9.02 -1.93
C LYS A 619 33.03 10.39 -1.80
N SER A 620 31.99 10.48 -0.98
CA SER A 620 31.11 11.66 -0.89
C SER A 620 30.41 11.72 0.48
N ASN A 621 29.68 12.81 0.72
CA ASN A 621 28.84 12.99 1.91
C ASN A 621 27.46 12.30 1.78
N CYS A 622 27.15 11.70 0.63
CA CYS A 622 25.89 11.00 0.39
C CYS A 622 25.85 9.64 1.12
N LYS A 623 24.73 9.38 1.82
CA LYS A 623 24.46 8.09 2.46
C LYS A 623 23.68 7.15 1.54
N PHE A 624 24.10 5.89 1.45
CA PHE A 624 23.36 4.87 0.69
C PHE A 624 22.66 3.89 1.63
N TRP A 625 21.38 3.63 1.39
CA TRP A 625 20.55 2.72 2.17
C TRP A 625 19.92 1.65 1.29
N LEU A 626 19.65 0.48 1.86
CA LEU A 626 19.01 -0.64 1.16
C LEU A 626 17.61 -0.93 1.72
N VAL A 627 16.67 -1.20 0.82
CA VAL A 627 15.48 -2.01 1.09
C VAL A 627 15.44 -3.15 0.07
N GLY A 628 15.83 -4.35 0.50
CA GLY A 628 15.97 -5.51 -0.38
C GLY A 628 15.48 -6.80 0.26
N GLY A 629 15.49 -7.90 -0.50
CA GLY A 629 15.22 -9.22 0.05
C GLY A 629 13.79 -9.43 0.57
N LEU A 630 12.78 -8.80 -0.06
CA LEU A 630 11.38 -8.89 0.39
C LEU A 630 10.72 -10.26 0.09
N GLY A 631 11.42 -11.17 -0.60
CA GLY A 631 10.94 -12.51 -0.92
C GLY A 631 9.53 -12.54 -1.52
N ALA A 632 8.70 -13.48 -1.06
CA ALA A 632 7.30 -13.64 -1.47
C ALA A 632 6.29 -12.89 -0.59
N ARG A 633 6.75 -12.17 0.45
CA ARG A 633 5.90 -11.57 1.48
C ARG A 633 6.06 -10.05 1.58
N GLY A 634 6.70 -9.42 0.60
CA GLY A 634 6.95 -7.98 0.59
C GLY A 634 5.71 -7.14 0.83
N LEU A 635 4.57 -7.51 0.24
CA LEU A 635 3.30 -6.80 0.43
C LEU A 635 2.77 -6.82 1.88
N LEU A 636 3.20 -7.77 2.71
CA LEU A 636 2.77 -7.82 4.11
C LEU A 636 3.50 -6.80 4.98
N TYR A 637 4.79 -6.56 4.71
CA TYR A 637 5.66 -5.79 5.59
C TYR A 637 6.38 -4.62 4.95
N HIS A 638 6.12 -4.29 3.67
CA HIS A 638 6.76 -3.17 2.98
C HIS A 638 6.56 -1.84 3.71
N GLY A 639 5.38 -1.61 4.31
CA GLY A 639 5.11 -0.40 5.09
C GLY A 639 5.99 -0.27 6.33
N LEU A 640 6.22 -1.37 7.06
CA LEU A 640 7.10 -1.39 8.23
C LEU A 640 8.55 -1.13 7.82
N VAL A 641 9.08 -1.88 6.85
CA VAL A 641 10.49 -1.75 6.44
C VAL A 641 10.75 -0.38 5.77
N GLY A 642 9.79 0.14 5.01
CA GLY A 642 9.86 1.47 4.42
C GLY A 642 9.92 2.56 5.50
N LYS A 643 9.08 2.47 6.54
CA LYS A 643 9.09 3.41 7.67
C LYS A 643 10.41 3.37 8.44
N LEU A 644 10.95 2.18 8.73
CA LEU A 644 12.21 2.02 9.45
C LEU A 644 13.38 2.62 8.66
N THR A 645 13.51 2.29 7.37
CA THR A 645 14.59 2.80 6.52
C THR A 645 14.46 4.30 6.29
N ALA A 646 13.25 4.83 6.10
CA ALA A 646 13.03 6.27 5.97
C ALA A 646 13.46 7.02 7.24
N LYS A 647 13.11 6.50 8.42
CA LYS A 647 13.55 7.07 9.71
C LYS A 647 15.07 7.02 9.86
N ALA A 648 15.69 5.90 9.51
CA ALA A 648 17.14 5.75 9.55
C ALA A 648 17.87 6.73 8.59
N ALA A 649 17.33 6.91 7.38
CA ALA A 649 17.85 7.85 6.40
C ALA A 649 17.74 9.31 6.87
N ILE A 650 16.58 9.71 7.40
CA ILE A 650 16.35 11.06 7.92
C ILE A 650 17.26 11.36 9.12
N CYS A 651 17.40 10.41 10.05
CA CYS A 651 18.25 10.58 11.22
C CYS A 651 19.74 10.34 10.94
N CYS A 652 20.10 9.90 9.73
CA CYS A 652 21.44 9.43 9.39
C CYS A 652 22.01 8.36 10.37
N ASP A 653 21.13 7.52 10.94
CA ASP A 653 21.47 6.57 12.00
C ASP A 653 20.89 5.17 11.71
N GLU A 654 21.78 4.20 11.46
CA GLU A 654 21.40 2.81 11.21
C GLU A 654 20.88 2.11 12.47
N ASN A 655 21.23 2.57 13.68
CA ASN A 655 20.82 1.92 14.94
C ASN A 655 19.31 2.02 15.20
N VAL A 656 18.60 2.86 14.44
CA VAL A 656 17.13 2.94 14.44
C VAL A 656 16.51 1.69 13.79
N ILE A 657 17.25 0.98 12.94
CA ILE A 657 16.82 -0.27 12.33
C ILE A 657 17.12 -1.42 13.30
N PRO A 658 16.13 -2.27 13.65
CA PRO A 658 16.37 -3.43 14.48
C PRO A 658 17.47 -4.34 13.89
N SER A 659 18.35 -4.84 14.76
CA SER A 659 19.55 -5.59 14.36
C SER A 659 19.25 -6.83 13.51
N GLU A 660 18.05 -7.40 13.63
CA GLU A 660 17.57 -8.54 12.87
C GLU A 660 17.47 -8.23 11.36
N PHE A 661 17.26 -6.97 10.98
CA PHE A 661 17.23 -6.53 9.59
C PHE A 661 18.60 -6.11 9.05
N THR A 662 19.62 -5.97 9.89
CA THR A 662 20.99 -5.54 9.51
C THR A 662 22.03 -6.64 9.69
N CYS A 663 21.73 -7.71 10.43
CA CYS A 663 22.65 -8.82 10.72
C CYS A 663 23.16 -9.55 9.47
N TRP A 664 22.46 -9.43 8.34
CA TRP A 664 22.88 -9.98 7.06
C TRP A 664 24.24 -9.46 6.57
N LYS A 665 24.69 -8.29 7.06
CA LYS A 665 26.02 -7.75 6.75
C LYS A 665 27.15 -8.66 7.25
N GLY A 666 26.90 -9.48 8.28
CA GLY A 666 27.84 -10.49 8.76
C GLY A 666 27.80 -11.82 7.99
N ILE A 667 26.86 -11.99 7.06
CA ILE A 667 26.68 -13.22 6.29
C ILE A 667 27.52 -13.12 5.01
N LYS A 668 28.41 -14.08 4.80
CA LYS A 668 29.16 -14.17 3.53
C LYS A 668 28.18 -14.47 2.39
N PRO A 669 28.27 -13.78 1.24
CA PRO A 669 27.43 -14.07 0.09
C PRO A 669 27.65 -15.52 -0.35
N SER A 670 26.57 -16.25 -0.61
CA SER A 670 26.60 -17.60 -1.15
C SER A 670 27.13 -17.55 -2.57
N GLN A 671 28.25 -18.26 -2.83
CA GLN A 671 28.79 -18.48 -4.17
C GLN A 671 27.82 -19.26 -5.06
#